data_AF-D8T1C1-F1
#
_entry.id   AF-D8T1C1-F1
#
_cell.length_a   1.000
_cell.length_b   1.000
_cell.length_c   1.000
_cell.angle_alpha   90.00
_cell.angle_beta   90.00
_cell.angle_gamma   90.00
#
_symmetry.space_group_name_H-M   'P 1'
#
loop_
_entity.id
_entity.type
_entity.pdbx_description
1 polymer ?
#
loop_
_entity_poly.entity_id
_entity_poly.type
_entity_poly.pdbx_seq_one_letter_code
_entity_poly.pdbx_strand_id
1 'polypeptide(L)'
;MEETFVPFRGILNDVKGRIKCYRQDWIGGWNAGYRIFAPTTYIFFASAIPVISFGEQLDRDTNGILTAVQTLASTSLCGLLHSIIGGQPLLILGVAEPTVIMYTFMYDFAKNRDDLGPKLFLAWTGWVCVWVAILLFLLAILGACSIINRFTRIAGELFGMLIAGLFMQQAIKASTFQRGILLKNNSVLQGIVGEFRIPKRDDPSLQEFSTPWRFSNGMFGLVLSFGLLLTGLKSRKARSWRYGAGWMRGLIADYGLPLMVLVWTGISYAAANDTPAGIPRRLYSPNPWSHRAMANWTVIKEMRDVPILYIIGAFIPATMIAVLYYFDHSVASQLAQQKEFNLRKPSSYHYDLLLLGGMVIICGLLGIPPSNGVIPQSPMHTKSLATLKHQINRDKLVKTAKSSINNNETLGQLYGNLQSAYKEMESPLRFQPASSRVLKELKEETSQYTSADSVLSGLPVDTSVFDPEKDVDDLLPVEVKEQRVSNLLQSLLVGGCVGAMPLIKKIPTSVLWGYFAVMAIESLPGNQFWERILLLFTAPSRRFKVLEDVHAAFVETVPFKTIIIFTLFQFVYLLACFGITWIPIAGVLFPLLIMLLVPIRQYVLPKFFKAHHLQELDAAEYEEAPAMPYNSAMRVSLTS
;
A
#
# COMPACT_ATOMS: atom_id res chain seq x y z
N MET A 1 -5.05 -13.78 25.43
CA MET A 1 -5.54 -15.17 25.47
C MET A 1 -4.62 -15.99 24.59
N GLU A 2 -3.74 -16.79 25.19
CA GLU A 2 -2.96 -17.79 24.46
C GLU A 2 -3.94 -18.87 24.00
N GLU A 3 -4.37 -18.81 22.74
CA GLU A 3 -5.14 -19.89 22.15
C GLU A 3 -4.26 -21.13 22.10
N THR A 4 -4.65 -22.17 22.83
CA THR A 4 -4.14 -23.54 22.66
C THR A 4 -4.07 -23.87 21.18
N PHE A 5 -2.88 -24.21 20.68
CA PHE A 5 -2.59 -24.59 19.29
C PHE A 5 -3.43 -25.82 18.90
N VAL A 6 -4.65 -25.59 18.42
CA VAL A 6 -5.50 -26.64 17.85
C VAL A 6 -5.51 -26.45 16.34
N PRO A 7 -4.99 -27.41 15.55
CA PRO A 7 -4.97 -27.28 14.10
C PRO A 7 -6.39 -27.10 13.55
N PHE A 8 -6.53 -26.33 12.46
CA PHE A 8 -7.79 -25.98 11.78
C PHE A 8 -8.78 -25.07 12.54
N ARG A 9 -8.64 -24.89 13.86
CA ARG A 9 -9.58 -24.08 14.64
C ARG A 9 -9.62 -22.61 14.19
N GLY A 10 -8.46 -22.03 13.88
CA GLY A 10 -8.35 -20.65 13.38
C GLY A 10 -9.10 -20.44 12.06
N ILE A 11 -8.94 -21.34 11.10
CA ILE A 11 -9.62 -21.27 9.80
C ILE A 11 -11.14 -21.39 9.96
N LEU A 12 -11.61 -22.33 10.78
CA LEU A 12 -13.04 -22.53 11.01
C LEU A 12 -13.69 -21.32 11.68
N ASN A 13 -13.00 -20.69 12.63
CA ASN A 13 -13.46 -19.47 13.29
C ASN A 13 -13.58 -18.30 12.29
N ASP A 14 -12.57 -18.09 11.46
CA ASP A 14 -12.54 -17.03 10.45
C ASP A 14 -13.68 -17.20 9.43
N VAL A 15 -13.88 -18.43 8.92
CA VAL A 15 -14.96 -18.74 7.97
C VAL A 15 -16.33 -18.57 8.61
N LYS A 16 -16.56 -19.08 9.83
CA LYS A 16 -17.84 -18.97 10.54
C LYS A 16 -18.19 -17.52 10.90
N GLY A 17 -17.18 -16.69 11.14
CA GLY A 17 -17.34 -15.25 11.35
C GLY A 17 -17.76 -14.53 10.06
N ARG A 18 -17.04 -14.77 8.97
CA ARG A 18 -17.24 -14.03 7.70
C ARG A 18 -18.45 -14.47 6.90
N ILE A 19 -18.86 -15.74 6.96
CA ILE A 19 -20.02 -16.24 6.21
C ILE A 19 -21.32 -15.50 6.58
N LYS A 20 -21.45 -15.07 7.84
CA LYS A 20 -22.61 -14.29 8.33
C LYS A 20 -22.68 -12.89 7.71
N CYS A 21 -21.54 -12.29 7.42
CA CYS A 21 -21.44 -10.94 6.89
C CYS A 21 -21.39 -10.91 5.35
N TYR A 22 -21.07 -12.04 4.70
CA TYR A 22 -20.82 -12.12 3.26
C TYR A 22 -21.94 -11.50 2.41
N ARG A 23 -23.21 -11.83 2.68
CA ARG A 23 -24.36 -11.27 1.95
C ARG A 23 -24.45 -9.74 2.09
N GLN A 24 -24.09 -9.20 3.24
CA GLN A 24 -24.13 -7.76 3.49
C GLN A 24 -22.99 -7.01 2.78
N ASP A 25 -21.83 -7.64 2.56
CA ASP A 25 -20.71 -7.04 1.82
C ASP A 25 -21.14 -6.67 0.39
N TRP A 26 -21.91 -7.54 -0.26
CA TRP A 26 -22.40 -7.36 -1.63
C TRP A 26 -23.51 -6.31 -1.69
N ILE A 27 -24.54 -6.44 -0.84
CA ILE A 27 -25.65 -5.47 -0.77
C ILE A 27 -25.11 -4.07 -0.40
N GLY A 28 -24.17 -4.01 0.54
CA GLY A 28 -23.52 -2.78 0.96
C GLY A 28 -22.73 -2.10 -0.16
N GLY A 29 -22.05 -2.88 -1.01
CA GLY A 29 -21.33 -2.36 -2.18
C GLY A 29 -22.27 -1.82 -3.25
N TRP A 30 -23.36 -2.52 -3.57
CA TRP A 30 -24.34 -2.08 -4.57
C TRP A 30 -25.10 -0.84 -4.12
N ASN A 31 -25.48 -0.75 -2.84
CA ASN A 31 -26.17 0.40 -2.28
C ASN A 31 -25.30 1.67 -2.24
N ALA A 32 -23.97 1.56 -2.37
CA ALA A 32 -23.09 2.73 -2.47
C ALA A 32 -23.18 3.44 -3.84
N GLY A 33 -23.76 2.78 -4.85
CA GLY A 33 -24.01 3.35 -6.18
C GLY A 33 -22.73 3.90 -6.85
N TYR A 34 -22.87 4.99 -7.61
CA TYR A 34 -21.78 5.62 -8.36
C TYR A 34 -20.62 6.14 -7.51
N ARG A 35 -20.84 6.37 -6.20
CA ARG A 35 -19.81 6.87 -5.30
C ARG A 35 -18.66 5.87 -5.10
N ILE A 36 -18.90 4.57 -5.30
CA ILE A 36 -17.84 3.55 -5.23
C ILE A 36 -16.86 3.61 -6.41
N PHE A 37 -17.26 4.23 -7.52
CA PHE A 37 -16.43 4.33 -8.71
C PHE A 37 -15.17 5.15 -8.44
N ALA A 38 -15.27 6.19 -7.60
CA ALA A 38 -14.12 7.02 -7.31
C ALA A 38 -12.98 6.29 -6.56
N PRO A 39 -13.24 5.61 -5.42
CA PRO A 39 -12.25 4.71 -4.81
C PRO A 39 -11.77 3.60 -5.75
N THR A 40 -12.67 3.03 -6.55
CA THR A 40 -12.33 1.94 -7.49
C THR A 40 -11.33 2.40 -8.54
N THR A 41 -11.59 3.53 -9.20
CA THR A 41 -10.71 4.09 -10.23
C THR A 41 -9.39 4.57 -9.63
N TYR A 42 -9.43 5.16 -8.43
CA TYR A 42 -8.22 5.55 -7.69
C TYR A 42 -7.30 4.35 -7.44
N ILE A 43 -7.84 3.28 -6.84
CA ILE A 43 -7.07 2.07 -6.53
C ILE A 43 -6.68 1.31 -7.79
N PHE A 44 -7.50 1.32 -8.83
CA PHE A 44 -7.13 0.78 -10.13
C PHE A 44 -5.83 1.38 -10.66
N PHE A 45 -5.71 2.70 -10.71
CA PHE A 45 -4.45 3.30 -11.18
C PHE A 45 -3.30 3.13 -10.19
N ALA A 46 -3.57 3.21 -8.88
CA ALA A 46 -2.57 2.94 -7.85
C ALA A 46 -2.03 1.50 -7.91
N SER A 47 -2.79 0.57 -8.49
CA SER A 47 -2.40 -0.85 -8.64
C SER A 47 -1.83 -1.18 -10.01
N ALA A 48 -2.38 -0.61 -11.09
CA ALA A 48 -1.96 -0.94 -12.45
C ALA A 48 -0.55 -0.43 -12.78
N ILE A 49 -0.21 0.81 -12.38
CA ILE A 49 1.07 1.42 -12.75
C ILE A 49 2.28 0.68 -12.13
N PRO A 50 2.30 0.34 -10.82
CA PRO A 50 3.38 -0.46 -10.25
C PRO A 50 3.49 -1.82 -10.94
N VAL A 51 2.37 -2.51 -11.19
CA VAL A 51 2.35 -3.84 -11.82
C VAL A 51 2.88 -3.81 -13.26
N ILE A 52 2.58 -2.75 -14.03
CA ILE A 52 3.17 -2.52 -15.36
C ILE A 52 4.68 -2.33 -15.24
N SER A 53 5.12 -1.52 -14.26
CA SER A 53 6.53 -1.19 -14.07
C SER A 53 7.35 -2.41 -13.61
N PHE A 54 6.81 -3.20 -12.69
CA PHE A 54 7.38 -4.50 -12.27
C PHE A 54 7.36 -5.53 -13.39
N GLY A 55 6.33 -5.49 -14.24
CA GLY A 55 6.24 -6.30 -15.44
C GLY A 55 7.35 -6.00 -16.46
N GLU A 56 7.65 -4.72 -16.69
CA GLU A 56 8.78 -4.29 -17.52
C GLU A 56 10.12 -4.71 -16.90
N GLN A 57 10.24 -4.59 -15.58
CA GLN A 57 11.43 -5.04 -14.86
C GLN A 57 11.66 -6.55 -15.06
N LEU A 58 10.60 -7.36 -14.93
CA LEU A 58 10.66 -8.80 -15.20
C LEU A 58 10.99 -9.11 -16.67
N ASP A 59 10.46 -8.35 -17.65
CA ASP A 59 10.78 -8.56 -19.07
C ASP A 59 12.27 -8.37 -19.33
N ARG A 60 12.87 -7.32 -18.76
CA ARG A 60 14.28 -7.03 -18.92
C ARG A 60 15.17 -8.05 -18.21
N ASP A 61 14.83 -8.42 -16.98
CA ASP A 61 15.65 -9.32 -16.17
C ASP A 61 15.56 -10.78 -16.65
N THR A 62 14.41 -11.21 -17.16
CA THR A 62 14.18 -12.60 -17.62
C THR A 62 14.40 -12.81 -19.12
N ASN A 63 15.06 -11.85 -19.80
CA ASN A 63 15.27 -11.83 -21.25
C ASN A 63 13.95 -11.99 -22.07
N GLY A 64 12.85 -11.46 -21.53
CA GLY A 64 11.52 -11.44 -22.12
C GLY A 64 10.74 -12.75 -22.06
N ILE A 65 11.06 -13.61 -21.11
CA ILE A 65 10.24 -14.80 -20.79
C ILE A 65 9.01 -14.37 -19.97
N LEU A 66 9.19 -13.54 -18.94
CA LEU A 66 8.11 -12.98 -18.15
C LEU A 66 7.88 -11.52 -18.55
N THR A 67 6.65 -11.20 -18.92
CA THR A 67 6.28 -9.89 -19.49
C THR A 67 5.26 -9.17 -18.61
N ALA A 68 5.05 -7.87 -18.84
CA ALA A 68 4.03 -7.09 -18.14
C ALA A 68 2.60 -7.61 -18.32
N VAL A 69 2.33 -8.38 -19.38
CA VAL A 69 1.03 -9.03 -19.59
C VAL A 69 0.78 -10.11 -18.52
N GLN A 70 1.79 -10.90 -18.18
CA GLN A 70 1.65 -11.98 -17.19
C GLN A 70 1.50 -11.43 -15.77
N THR A 71 2.18 -10.33 -15.44
CA THR A 71 2.02 -9.67 -14.12
C THR A 71 0.64 -9.04 -13.96
N LEU A 72 0.12 -8.38 -15.00
CA LEU A 72 -1.24 -7.83 -15.02
C LEU A 72 -2.30 -8.94 -14.95
N ALA A 73 -2.11 -10.01 -15.72
CA ALA A 73 -3.02 -11.15 -15.69
C ALA A 73 -3.04 -11.84 -14.32
N SER A 74 -1.88 -12.00 -13.68
CA SER A 74 -1.79 -12.51 -12.30
C SER A 74 -2.53 -11.63 -11.31
N THR A 75 -2.27 -10.32 -11.35
CA THR A 75 -2.92 -9.36 -10.45
C THR A 75 -4.44 -9.40 -10.61
N SER A 76 -4.93 -9.43 -11.86
CA SER A 76 -6.36 -9.53 -12.15
C SER A 76 -6.96 -10.85 -11.66
N LEU A 77 -6.33 -11.99 -11.95
CA LEU A 77 -6.83 -13.31 -11.58
C LEU A 77 -6.88 -13.48 -10.05
N CYS A 78 -5.79 -13.16 -9.35
CA CYS A 78 -5.72 -13.24 -7.90
C CYS A 78 -6.70 -12.27 -7.24
N GLY A 79 -6.80 -11.03 -7.72
CA GLY A 79 -7.73 -10.04 -7.21
C GLY A 79 -9.20 -10.45 -7.40
N LEU A 80 -9.56 -11.03 -8.56
CA LEU A 80 -10.89 -11.59 -8.80
C LEU A 80 -11.22 -12.73 -7.82
N LEU A 81 -10.34 -13.72 -7.71
CA LEU A 81 -10.53 -14.86 -6.81
C LEU A 81 -10.64 -14.41 -5.35
N HIS A 82 -9.82 -13.47 -4.92
CA HIS A 82 -9.84 -12.96 -3.56
C HIS A 82 -11.05 -12.06 -3.28
N SER A 83 -11.51 -11.26 -4.24
CA SER A 83 -12.71 -10.44 -4.04
C SER A 83 -13.97 -11.30 -3.82
N ILE A 84 -14.06 -12.45 -4.50
CA ILE A 84 -15.18 -13.39 -4.41
C ILE A 84 -15.03 -14.27 -3.17
N ILE A 85 -13.88 -14.93 -3.00
CA ILE A 85 -13.72 -16.01 -2.01
C ILE A 85 -13.07 -15.50 -0.72
N GLY A 86 -12.24 -14.46 -0.77
CA GLY A 86 -11.42 -13.99 0.34
C GLY A 86 -12.21 -13.58 1.59
N GLY A 87 -11.62 -13.78 2.77
CA GLY A 87 -12.19 -13.39 4.04
C GLY A 87 -12.13 -11.88 4.26
N GLN A 88 -11.01 -11.23 3.92
CA GLN A 88 -10.88 -9.78 4.02
C GLN A 88 -11.05 -9.05 2.67
N PRO A 89 -12.20 -8.43 2.39
CA PRO A 89 -12.47 -7.82 1.09
C PRO A 89 -11.71 -6.50 0.83
N LEU A 90 -11.15 -5.89 1.88
CA LEU A 90 -10.38 -4.64 1.78
C LEU A 90 -8.95 -4.84 1.24
N LEU A 91 -8.45 -6.07 1.26
CA LEU A 91 -7.08 -6.36 0.84
C LEU A 91 -6.96 -6.28 -0.69
N ILE A 92 -5.95 -5.55 -1.16
CA ILE A 92 -5.61 -5.49 -2.58
C ILE A 92 -4.44 -6.43 -2.83
N LEU A 93 -4.63 -7.34 -3.79
CA LEU A 93 -3.59 -8.25 -4.25
C LEU A 93 -2.92 -7.70 -5.48
N GLY A 94 -1.62 -7.92 -5.59
CA GLY A 94 -0.83 -7.57 -6.76
C GLY A 94 0.58 -8.11 -6.68
N VAL A 95 1.33 -7.99 -7.77
CA VAL A 95 2.74 -8.36 -7.80
C VAL A 95 3.55 -7.29 -7.06
N ALA A 96 4.22 -7.68 -5.97
CA ALA A 96 5.13 -6.83 -5.23
C ALA A 96 6.58 -6.96 -5.73
N GLU A 97 7.41 -5.93 -5.48
CA GLU A 97 8.83 -5.92 -5.86
C GLU A 97 9.63 -7.13 -5.30
N PRO A 98 9.43 -7.58 -4.05
CA PRO A 98 10.08 -8.79 -3.55
C PRO A 98 9.88 -10.02 -4.43
N THR A 99 8.66 -10.20 -4.97
CA THR A 99 8.36 -11.29 -5.91
C THR A 99 9.19 -11.15 -7.18
N VAL A 100 9.31 -9.94 -7.72
CA VAL A 100 10.15 -9.67 -8.90
C VAL A 100 11.61 -10.06 -8.65
N ILE A 101 12.17 -9.65 -7.51
CA ILE A 101 13.55 -9.94 -7.14
C ILE A 101 13.78 -11.46 -7.04
N MET A 102 12.86 -12.18 -6.40
CA MET A 102 12.92 -13.65 -6.28
C MET A 102 12.90 -14.33 -7.65
N TYR A 103 12.03 -13.89 -8.55
CA TYR A 103 11.93 -14.42 -9.91
C TYR A 103 13.19 -14.13 -10.74
N THR A 104 13.77 -12.93 -10.61
CA THR A 104 15.06 -12.59 -11.25
C THR A 104 16.18 -13.49 -10.73
N PHE A 105 16.28 -13.72 -9.43
CA PHE A 105 17.28 -14.63 -8.85
C PHE A 105 17.10 -16.07 -9.33
N MET A 106 15.85 -16.56 -9.35
CA MET A 106 15.53 -17.88 -9.87
C MET A 106 15.92 -18.00 -11.35
N TYR A 107 15.70 -16.96 -12.15
CA TYR A 107 16.08 -16.95 -13.56
C TYR A 107 17.60 -16.97 -13.75
N ASP A 108 18.34 -16.15 -12.99
CA ASP A 108 19.82 -16.15 -13.01
C ASP A 108 20.38 -17.50 -12.54
N PHE A 109 19.74 -18.16 -11.58
CA PHE A 109 20.09 -19.51 -11.16
C PHE A 109 19.85 -20.54 -12.27
N ALA A 110 18.69 -20.48 -12.93
CA ALA A 110 18.31 -21.39 -14.01
C ALA A 110 19.17 -21.24 -15.28
N LYS A 111 19.49 -20.00 -15.66
CA LYS A 111 20.25 -19.69 -16.90
C LYS A 111 21.67 -20.24 -16.88
N ASN A 112 22.29 -20.33 -15.70
CA ASN A 112 23.68 -20.76 -15.55
C ASN A 112 23.83 -22.29 -15.44
N ARG A 113 22.77 -23.06 -15.65
CA ARG A 113 22.74 -24.53 -15.54
C ARG A 113 22.33 -25.16 -16.86
N ASP A 114 23.15 -26.07 -17.35
CA ASP A 114 22.94 -26.74 -18.65
C ASP A 114 21.69 -27.66 -18.64
N ASP A 115 21.33 -28.24 -17.49
CA ASP A 115 20.20 -29.18 -17.35
C ASP A 115 18.82 -28.51 -17.33
N LEU A 116 18.73 -27.25 -16.90
CA LEU A 116 17.47 -26.53 -16.74
C LEU A 116 17.27 -25.55 -17.92
N GLY A 117 18.32 -24.79 -18.25
CA GLY A 117 18.29 -23.77 -19.28
C GLY A 117 17.20 -22.69 -19.07
N PRO A 118 17.11 -21.72 -19.99
CA PRO A 118 16.07 -20.69 -19.95
C PRO A 118 14.68 -21.21 -20.35
N LYS A 119 14.59 -22.37 -21.04
CA LYS A 119 13.33 -22.92 -21.54
C LYS A 119 12.50 -23.58 -20.43
N LEU A 120 13.13 -24.38 -19.55
CA LEU A 120 12.42 -25.06 -18.45
C LEU A 120 12.29 -24.19 -17.18
N PHE A 121 12.75 -22.93 -17.22
CA PHE A 121 12.63 -22.00 -16.10
C PHE A 121 11.19 -21.87 -15.59
N LEU A 122 10.23 -21.68 -16.50
CA LEU A 122 8.81 -21.55 -16.14
C LEU A 122 8.28 -22.83 -15.47
N ALA A 123 8.62 -23.99 -16.01
CA ALA A 123 8.25 -25.28 -15.44
C ALA A 123 8.84 -25.51 -14.03
N TRP A 124 10.10 -25.12 -13.82
CA TRP A 124 10.73 -25.16 -12.50
C TRP A 124 10.07 -24.19 -11.52
N THR A 125 9.70 -22.99 -11.97
CA THR A 125 8.96 -22.03 -11.12
C THR A 125 7.59 -22.58 -10.70
N GLY A 126 6.93 -23.37 -11.56
CA GLY A 126 5.70 -24.08 -11.21
C GLY A 126 5.89 -25.04 -10.03
N TRP A 127 6.98 -25.82 -10.01
CA TRP A 127 7.30 -26.70 -8.88
C TRP A 127 7.64 -25.93 -7.60
N VAL A 128 8.34 -24.81 -7.71
CA VAL A 128 8.57 -23.89 -6.58
C VAL A 128 7.22 -23.43 -6.02
N CYS A 129 6.28 -22.99 -6.86
CA CYS A 129 4.94 -22.58 -6.42
C CYS A 129 4.16 -23.70 -5.72
N VAL A 130 4.28 -24.95 -6.18
CA VAL A 130 3.67 -26.11 -5.50
C VAL A 130 4.21 -26.28 -4.08
N TRP A 131 5.53 -26.22 -3.90
CA TRP A 131 6.14 -26.27 -2.57
C TRP A 131 5.76 -25.07 -1.70
N VAL A 132 5.72 -23.87 -2.26
CA VAL A 132 5.27 -22.66 -1.55
C VAL A 132 3.86 -22.87 -1.03
N ALA A 133 2.95 -23.37 -1.86
CA ALA A 133 1.56 -23.59 -1.45
C ALA A 133 1.42 -24.63 -0.35
N ILE A 134 2.18 -25.74 -0.41
CA ILE A 134 2.21 -26.74 0.67
C ILE A 134 2.66 -26.09 1.99
N LEU A 135 3.71 -25.28 1.95
CA LEU A 135 4.20 -24.58 3.14
C LEU A 135 3.19 -23.55 3.67
N LEU A 136 2.52 -22.80 2.79
CA LEU A 136 1.48 -21.84 3.17
C LEU A 136 0.26 -22.55 3.79
N PHE A 137 -0.16 -23.69 3.24
CA PHE A 137 -1.22 -24.51 3.84
C PHE A 137 -0.81 -25.02 5.22
N LEU A 138 0.42 -25.49 5.38
CA LEU A 138 0.95 -25.93 6.66
C LEU A 138 0.96 -24.78 7.67
N LEU A 139 1.43 -23.59 7.29
CA LEU A 139 1.42 -22.39 8.15
C LEU A 139 0.00 -21.95 8.53
N ALA A 140 -0.96 -22.04 7.60
CA ALA A 140 -2.37 -21.72 7.85
C ALA A 140 -3.02 -22.71 8.83
N ILE A 141 -2.75 -24.01 8.68
CA ILE A 141 -3.28 -25.07 9.54
C ILE A 141 -2.69 -25.00 10.95
N LEU A 142 -1.38 -24.73 11.05
CA LEU A 142 -0.68 -24.59 12.32
C LEU A 142 -1.03 -23.29 13.06
N GLY A 143 -1.79 -22.36 12.48
CA GLY A 143 -2.14 -21.11 13.18
C GLY A 143 -0.95 -20.15 13.32
N ALA A 144 0.01 -20.19 12.38
CA ALA A 144 1.16 -19.30 12.38
C ALA A 144 0.74 -17.82 12.31
N CYS A 145 -0.46 -17.50 11.84
CA CYS A 145 -0.99 -16.12 11.85
C CYS A 145 -1.10 -15.54 13.26
N SER A 146 -1.10 -16.33 14.34
CA SER A 146 -1.01 -15.81 15.71
C SER A 146 0.28 -15.02 15.99
N ILE A 147 1.38 -15.33 15.28
CA ILE A 147 2.66 -14.63 15.38
C ILE A 147 2.54 -13.19 14.87
N ILE A 148 1.63 -12.91 13.93
CA ILE A 148 1.47 -11.58 13.36
C ILE A 148 1.00 -10.56 14.40
N ASN A 149 0.26 -10.98 15.44
CA ASN A 149 -0.14 -10.08 16.53
C ASN A 149 1.05 -9.59 17.37
N ARG A 150 2.23 -10.21 17.22
CA ARG A 150 3.49 -9.74 17.83
C ARG A 150 4.25 -8.78 16.92
N PHE A 151 3.81 -8.58 15.68
CA PHE A 151 4.36 -7.59 14.78
C PHE A 151 3.97 -6.20 15.29
N THR A 152 4.95 -5.45 15.78
CA THR A 152 4.72 -4.13 16.37
C THR A 152 4.98 -3.01 15.38
N ARG A 153 4.63 -1.78 15.78
CA ARG A 153 4.80 -0.57 14.97
C ARG A 153 6.25 -0.38 14.51
N ILE A 154 7.24 -0.67 15.35
CA ILE A 154 8.68 -0.64 14.99
C ILE A 154 8.95 -1.40 13.69
N ALA A 155 8.45 -2.64 13.61
CA ALA A 155 8.75 -3.52 12.48
C ALA A 155 8.03 -3.04 11.22
N GLY A 156 6.79 -2.55 11.35
CA GLY A 156 6.03 -1.97 10.23
C GLY A 156 6.66 -0.69 9.68
N GLU A 157 7.12 0.21 10.55
CA GLU A 157 7.76 1.48 10.17
C GLU A 157 9.11 1.27 9.49
N LEU A 158 9.95 0.37 10.02
CA LEU A 158 11.22 -0.01 9.42
C LEU A 158 11.01 -0.67 8.06
N PHE A 159 10.02 -1.55 7.96
CA PHE A 159 9.67 -2.21 6.70
C PHE A 159 9.20 -1.19 5.65
N GLY A 160 8.28 -0.29 6.01
CA GLY A 160 7.81 0.77 5.12
C GLY A 160 8.94 1.67 4.62
N MET A 161 9.87 2.06 5.51
CA MET A 161 11.06 2.82 5.11
C MET A 161 12.00 2.06 4.19
N LEU A 162 12.17 0.75 4.42
CA LEU A 162 12.99 -0.08 3.55
C LEU A 162 12.42 -0.13 2.13
N ILE A 163 11.11 -0.35 1.99
CA ILE A 163 10.43 -0.34 0.69
C ILE A 163 10.53 1.03 0.01
N ALA A 164 10.34 2.13 0.75
CA ALA A 164 10.51 3.48 0.19
C ALA A 164 11.95 3.70 -0.32
N GLY A 165 12.95 3.23 0.42
CA GLY A 165 14.36 3.27 0.01
C GLY A 165 14.63 2.44 -1.25
N LEU A 166 14.06 1.23 -1.34
CA LEU A 166 14.18 0.36 -2.52
C LEU A 166 13.50 0.97 -3.75
N PHE A 167 12.30 1.53 -3.63
CA PHE A 167 11.64 2.24 -4.73
C PHE A 167 12.41 3.46 -5.20
N MET A 168 12.98 4.25 -4.28
CA MET A 168 13.85 5.37 -4.65
C MET A 168 15.11 4.88 -5.36
N GLN A 169 15.69 3.77 -4.89
CA GLN A 169 16.84 3.13 -5.55
C GLN A 169 16.48 2.67 -6.96
N GLN A 170 15.33 2.04 -7.18
CA GLN A 170 14.88 1.62 -8.51
C GLN A 170 14.64 2.81 -9.45
N ALA A 171 14.05 3.90 -8.94
CA ALA A 171 13.86 5.12 -9.71
C ALA A 171 15.19 5.71 -10.21
N ILE A 172 16.19 5.80 -9.34
CA ILE A 172 17.49 6.41 -9.66
C ILE A 172 18.38 5.47 -10.50
N LYS A 173 18.28 4.15 -10.31
CA LYS A 173 19.36 3.18 -10.49
C LYS A 173 20.31 3.41 -11.70
N ALA A 174 21.45 4.03 -11.42
CA ALA A 174 22.77 3.47 -11.69
C ALA A 174 23.47 3.19 -10.37
N SER A 175 23.61 1.91 -10.03
CA SER A 175 24.63 1.51 -9.07
C SER A 175 25.84 1.02 -9.86
N THR A 176 26.81 1.92 -10.04
CA THR A 176 28.21 1.56 -10.16
C THR A 176 29.00 2.46 -9.22
N PHE A 177 28.73 2.35 -7.92
CA PHE A 177 29.76 2.58 -6.91
C PHE A 177 30.33 1.22 -6.50
N GLN A 178 30.87 0.51 -7.50
CA GLN A 178 31.72 -0.67 -7.33
C GLN A 178 33.16 -0.17 -7.36
N ARG A 179 33.60 0.52 -6.30
CA ARG A 179 35.03 0.84 -6.15
C ARG A 179 35.69 -0.37 -5.48
N GLY A 180 36.22 -1.27 -6.31
CA GLY A 180 37.20 -2.28 -5.94
C GLY A 180 36.69 -3.46 -5.11
N ILE A 181 36.35 -4.56 -5.78
CA ILE A 181 36.84 -5.93 -5.53
C ILE A 181 36.26 -6.81 -6.64
N LEU A 182 37.14 -7.61 -7.23
CA LEU A 182 36.93 -8.54 -8.35
C LEU A 182 35.73 -9.47 -8.16
N LEU A 183 34.56 -9.14 -8.73
CA LEU A 183 33.56 -10.12 -9.16
C LEU A 183 32.74 -9.52 -10.31
N LYS A 184 33.00 -10.05 -11.51
CA LYS A 184 32.48 -9.61 -12.80
C LYS A 184 31.13 -10.28 -13.07
N ASN A 185 30.09 -9.95 -12.29
CA ASN A 185 28.73 -10.45 -12.55
C ASN A 185 27.78 -9.31 -12.98
N ASN A 186 27.13 -9.57 -14.12
CA ASN A 186 26.64 -8.60 -15.09
C ASN A 186 25.11 -8.46 -15.01
N SER A 187 24.52 -8.21 -13.85
CA SER A 187 23.08 -7.89 -13.72
C SER A 187 22.91 -6.44 -13.22
N VAL A 188 22.86 -5.51 -14.17
CA VAL A 188 22.66 -4.09 -13.85
C VAL A 188 21.25 -3.69 -14.27
N LEU A 189 20.33 -3.80 -13.31
CA LEU A 189 19.01 -3.15 -13.32
C LEU A 189 19.21 -1.65 -13.54
N GLN A 190 18.51 -1.10 -14.53
CA GLN A 190 18.76 0.21 -15.12
C GLN A 190 17.52 1.11 -14.92
N GLY A 191 17.59 2.05 -13.96
CA GLY A 191 16.60 3.11 -13.71
C GLY A 191 16.80 4.31 -14.65
N ILE A 192 16.61 5.55 -14.19
CA ILE A 192 16.85 6.77 -15.01
C ILE A 192 18.23 6.75 -15.70
N VAL A 193 19.27 6.25 -15.04
CA VAL A 193 20.62 6.18 -15.64
C VAL A 193 20.73 5.12 -16.73
N GLY A 194 19.82 4.14 -16.75
CA GLY A 194 19.62 3.22 -17.85
C GLY A 194 19.31 3.88 -19.18
N GLU A 195 18.59 4.99 -19.16
CA GLU A 195 18.22 5.74 -20.37
C GLU A 195 19.45 6.31 -21.11
N PHE A 196 20.57 6.50 -20.41
CA PHE A 196 21.84 6.97 -20.98
C PHE A 196 22.71 5.81 -21.55
N ARG A 197 22.40 4.55 -21.21
CA ARG A 197 23.18 3.36 -21.58
C ARG A 197 22.50 2.57 -22.69
N ILE A 198 23.27 1.82 -23.48
CA ILE A 198 22.72 0.94 -24.53
C ILE A 198 22.09 -0.29 -23.84
N PRO A 199 20.83 -0.66 -24.15
CA PRO A 199 20.22 -1.90 -23.67
C PRO A 199 20.98 -3.11 -24.22
N LYS A 200 21.19 -4.14 -23.39
CA LYS A 200 21.93 -5.36 -23.79
C LYS A 200 21.26 -6.19 -24.89
N ARG A 201 19.98 -5.91 -25.19
CA ARG A 201 19.11 -6.71 -26.07
C ARG A 201 19.06 -6.19 -27.50
N ASP A 202 19.48 -4.94 -27.72
CA ASP A 202 19.31 -4.26 -29.00
C ASP A 202 20.64 -4.15 -29.75
N ASP A 203 20.60 -4.24 -31.08
CA ASP A 203 21.78 -4.18 -31.92
C ASP A 203 22.48 -2.82 -31.76
N PRO A 204 23.77 -2.80 -31.36
CA PRO A 204 24.50 -1.55 -31.09
C PRO A 204 24.72 -0.69 -32.35
N SER A 205 24.36 -1.20 -33.53
CA SER A 205 24.45 -0.52 -34.83
C SER A 205 23.26 0.35 -35.19
N LEU A 206 22.17 0.36 -34.40
CA LEU A 206 21.02 1.22 -34.66
C LEU A 206 21.36 2.71 -34.43
N GLN A 207 20.88 3.59 -35.31
CA GLN A 207 21.14 5.05 -35.29
C GLN A 207 20.70 5.70 -33.96
N GLU A 208 19.70 5.12 -33.31
CA GLU A 208 19.18 5.47 -31.98
C GLU A 208 20.23 5.35 -30.86
N PHE A 209 21.23 4.48 -31.02
CA PHE A 209 22.31 4.27 -30.04
C PHE A 209 23.59 5.04 -30.35
N SER A 210 23.57 5.92 -31.34
CA SER A 210 24.68 6.87 -31.53
C SER A 210 24.78 7.84 -30.35
N THR A 211 26.01 8.28 -30.05
CA THR A 211 26.35 9.14 -28.90
C THR A 211 25.44 10.37 -28.71
N PRO A 212 25.09 11.17 -29.75
CA PRO A 212 24.22 12.34 -29.57
C PRO A 212 22.78 11.95 -29.19
N TRP A 213 22.21 10.93 -29.84
CA TRP A 213 20.84 10.49 -29.58
C TRP A 213 20.69 9.79 -28.22
N ARG A 214 21.73 9.07 -27.76
CA ARG A 214 21.78 8.51 -26.40
C ARG A 214 21.76 9.57 -25.31
N PHE A 215 22.55 10.64 -25.49
CA PHE A 215 22.57 11.75 -24.54
C PHE A 215 21.22 12.48 -24.53
N SER A 216 20.65 12.73 -25.72
CA SER A 216 19.33 13.34 -25.87
C SER A 216 18.23 12.50 -25.20
N ASN A 217 18.23 11.17 -25.39
CA ASN A 217 17.28 10.26 -24.74
C ASN A 217 17.37 10.33 -23.21
N GLY A 218 18.59 10.28 -22.66
CA GLY A 218 18.79 10.37 -21.22
C GLY A 218 18.35 11.71 -20.63
N MET A 219 18.70 12.83 -21.28
CA MET A 219 18.27 14.17 -20.86
C MET A 219 16.75 14.34 -20.94
N PHE A 220 16.13 13.85 -22.01
CA PHE A 220 14.68 13.86 -22.15
C PHE A 220 14.00 12.98 -21.11
N GLY A 221 14.57 11.80 -20.83
CA GLY A 221 14.11 10.91 -19.76
C GLY A 221 14.17 11.55 -18.37
N LEU A 222 15.22 12.33 -18.06
CA LEU A 222 15.32 13.11 -16.83
C LEU A 222 14.21 14.15 -16.71
N VAL A 223 13.94 14.90 -17.78
CA VAL A 223 12.88 15.92 -17.80
C VAL A 223 11.51 15.28 -17.57
N LEU A 224 11.21 14.17 -18.26
CA LEU A 224 9.94 13.46 -18.11
C LEU A 224 9.78 12.89 -16.69
N SER A 225 10.84 12.28 -16.14
CA SER A 225 10.81 11.67 -14.81
C SER A 225 10.67 12.71 -13.69
N PHE A 226 11.50 13.75 -13.70
CA PHE A 226 11.46 14.82 -12.70
C PHE A 226 10.23 15.71 -12.87
N GLY A 227 9.80 15.91 -14.11
CA GLY A 227 8.53 16.57 -14.44
C GLY A 227 7.36 15.87 -13.79
N LEU A 228 7.22 14.55 -13.99
CA LEU A 228 6.19 13.75 -13.34
C LEU A 228 6.29 13.81 -11.81
N LEU A 229 7.51 13.71 -11.26
CA LEU A 229 7.75 13.78 -9.82
C LEU A 229 7.19 15.07 -9.21
N LEU A 230 7.58 16.21 -9.76
CA LEU A 230 7.15 17.51 -9.27
C LEU A 230 5.64 17.72 -9.44
N THR A 231 5.11 17.44 -10.64
CA THR A 231 3.68 17.65 -10.90
C THR A 231 2.81 16.68 -10.11
N GLY A 232 3.25 15.43 -9.92
CA GLY A 232 2.55 14.44 -9.11
C GLY A 232 2.42 14.86 -7.65
N LEU A 233 3.54 15.27 -7.03
CA LEU A 233 3.54 15.78 -5.64
C LEU A 233 2.71 17.06 -5.49
N LYS A 234 2.74 17.95 -6.47
CA LYS A 234 1.90 19.16 -6.49
C LYS A 234 0.42 18.81 -6.61
N SER A 235 0.06 17.82 -7.45
CA SER A 235 -1.31 17.37 -7.64
C SER A 235 -1.91 16.82 -6.36
N ARG A 236 -1.13 16.07 -5.56
CA ARG A 236 -1.59 15.56 -4.25
C ARG A 236 -1.87 16.67 -3.24
N LYS A 237 -1.14 17.79 -3.33
CA LYS A 237 -1.40 19.01 -2.53
C LYS A 237 -2.55 19.86 -3.08
N ALA A 238 -3.23 19.47 -4.16
CA ALA A 238 -4.31 20.26 -4.75
C ALA A 238 -5.49 20.49 -3.78
N ARG A 239 -5.78 19.55 -2.86
CA ARG A 239 -6.74 19.74 -1.76
C ARG A 239 -6.36 20.84 -0.76
N SER A 240 -5.17 21.42 -0.84
CA SER A 240 -4.76 22.57 -0.02
C SER A 240 -4.57 23.86 -0.83
N TRP A 241 -4.74 23.82 -2.16
CA TRP A 241 -4.58 25.02 -3.00
C TRP A 241 -5.65 26.07 -2.72
N ARG A 242 -5.25 27.32 -2.55
CA ARG A 242 -6.17 28.46 -2.36
C ARG A 242 -6.99 28.79 -3.61
N TYR A 243 -6.52 28.36 -4.77
CA TYR A 243 -7.13 28.61 -6.07
C TYR A 243 -7.83 27.36 -6.60
N GLY A 244 -8.94 27.58 -7.30
CA GLY A 244 -9.72 26.53 -7.98
C GLY A 244 -10.99 26.13 -7.22
N ALA A 245 -12.00 25.71 -7.98
CA ALA A 245 -13.25 25.21 -7.42
C ALA A 245 -13.02 23.93 -6.59
N GLY A 246 -13.77 23.76 -5.51
CA GLY A 246 -13.61 22.63 -4.58
C GLY A 246 -13.71 21.26 -5.26
N TRP A 247 -14.65 21.11 -6.21
CA TRP A 247 -14.81 19.87 -6.98
C TRP A 247 -13.59 19.56 -7.87
N MET A 248 -13.04 20.56 -8.57
CA MET A 248 -11.85 20.38 -9.41
C MET A 248 -10.61 20.03 -8.58
N ARG A 249 -10.43 20.68 -7.42
CA ARG A 249 -9.33 20.33 -6.49
C ARG A 249 -9.45 18.90 -5.97
N GLY A 250 -10.66 18.46 -5.65
CA GLY A 250 -10.92 17.07 -5.25
C GLY A 250 -10.50 16.08 -6.34
N LEU A 251 -10.94 16.31 -7.58
CA LEU A 251 -10.58 15.47 -8.73
C LEU A 251 -9.07 15.46 -9.00
N ILE A 252 -8.40 16.61 -8.95
CA ILE A 252 -6.94 16.71 -9.20
C ILE A 252 -6.14 16.07 -8.05
N ALA A 253 -6.63 16.11 -6.81
CA ALA A 253 -5.95 15.46 -5.70
C ALA A 253 -6.07 13.94 -5.77
N ASP A 254 -7.23 13.43 -6.19
CA ASP A 254 -7.52 12.00 -6.19
C ASP A 254 -6.99 11.34 -7.48
N TYR A 255 -7.18 11.96 -8.64
CA TYR A 255 -6.75 11.45 -9.95
C TYR A 255 -5.48 12.11 -10.47
N GLY A 256 -4.76 12.84 -9.61
CA GLY A 256 -3.60 13.61 -9.98
C GLY A 256 -2.49 12.80 -10.63
N LEU A 257 -2.06 11.73 -9.95
CA LEU A 257 -0.94 10.91 -10.40
C LEU A 257 -1.22 10.22 -11.76
N PRO A 258 -2.37 9.58 -12.00
CA PRO A 258 -2.72 9.03 -13.31
C PRO A 258 -2.85 10.09 -14.40
N LEU A 259 -3.47 11.23 -14.10
CA LEU A 259 -3.60 12.34 -15.04
C LEU A 259 -2.22 12.87 -15.44
N MET A 260 -1.29 13.00 -14.50
CA MET A 260 0.07 13.44 -14.81
C MET A 260 0.83 12.42 -15.66
N VAL A 261 0.63 11.11 -15.47
CA VAL A 261 1.20 10.09 -16.37
C VAL A 261 0.70 10.28 -17.80
N LEU A 262 -0.60 10.57 -18.00
CA LEU A 262 -1.16 10.83 -19.33
C LEU A 262 -0.62 12.14 -19.93
N VAL A 263 -0.54 13.21 -19.13
CA VAL A 263 -0.01 14.52 -19.58
C VAL A 263 1.45 14.40 -20.01
N TRP A 264 2.30 13.80 -19.19
CA TRP A 264 3.73 13.63 -19.52
C TRP A 264 3.96 12.64 -20.67
N THR A 265 3.09 11.63 -20.80
CA THR A 265 3.07 10.78 -22.01
C THR A 265 2.69 11.59 -23.24
N GLY A 266 1.68 12.48 -23.16
CA GLY A 266 1.28 13.36 -24.25
C GLY A 266 2.39 14.35 -24.66
N ILE A 267 3.06 14.98 -23.68
CA ILE A 267 4.23 15.84 -23.91
C ILE A 267 5.35 15.05 -24.60
N SER A 268 5.56 13.80 -24.18
CA SER A 268 6.53 12.92 -24.82
C SER A 268 6.22 12.64 -26.29
N TYR A 269 4.95 12.60 -26.70
CA TYR A 269 4.58 12.45 -28.11
C TYR A 269 4.73 13.75 -28.89
N ALA A 270 4.32 14.88 -28.29
CA ALA A 270 4.42 16.19 -28.94
C ALA A 270 5.89 16.57 -29.26
N ALA A 271 6.81 16.26 -28.36
CA ALA A 271 8.24 16.53 -28.54
C ALA A 271 8.97 15.49 -29.42
N ALA A 272 8.35 14.34 -29.72
CA ALA A 272 8.98 13.26 -30.49
C ALA A 272 8.80 13.39 -32.01
N ASN A 273 8.02 14.37 -32.50
CA ASN A 273 7.78 14.56 -33.94
C ASN A 273 9.07 14.88 -34.72
N ASP A 274 10.08 15.47 -34.08
CA ASP A 274 11.37 15.82 -34.69
C ASP A 274 12.50 14.81 -34.37
N THR A 275 12.19 13.67 -33.76
CA THR A 275 13.18 12.66 -33.33
C THR A 275 13.08 11.34 -34.11
N PRO A 276 14.20 10.61 -34.30
CA PRO A 276 14.18 9.26 -34.87
C PRO A 276 13.22 8.33 -34.11
N ALA A 277 12.60 7.40 -34.83
CA ALA A 277 11.78 6.36 -34.21
C ALA A 277 12.57 5.68 -33.09
N GLY A 278 12.01 5.58 -31.88
CA GLY A 278 12.66 4.95 -30.71
C GLY A 278 13.02 5.89 -29.56
N ILE A 279 12.98 7.22 -29.76
CA ILE A 279 13.23 8.22 -28.71
C ILE A 279 11.91 8.88 -28.27
N PRO A 280 11.57 8.94 -26.97
CA PRO A 280 12.18 8.24 -25.85
C PRO A 280 11.84 6.75 -25.83
N ARG A 281 12.64 5.98 -25.10
CA ARG A 281 12.40 4.54 -24.91
C ARG A 281 11.03 4.28 -24.31
N ARG A 282 10.27 3.44 -25.01
CA ARG A 282 8.90 3.07 -24.64
C ARG A 282 8.85 1.68 -24.04
N LEU A 283 7.76 1.40 -23.35
CA LEU A 283 7.50 0.10 -22.74
C LEU A 283 7.49 -0.98 -23.83
N TYR A 284 8.40 -1.96 -23.73
CA TYR A 284 8.43 -3.08 -24.66
C TYR A 284 7.67 -4.24 -24.05
N SER A 285 6.49 -4.53 -24.62
CA SER A 285 5.80 -5.78 -24.33
C SER A 285 5.37 -6.40 -25.64
N PRO A 286 5.37 -7.74 -25.78
CA PRO A 286 4.67 -8.39 -26.87
C PRO A 286 3.16 -8.09 -26.80
N ASN A 287 2.45 -8.21 -27.93
CA ASN A 287 0.99 -8.16 -27.90
C ASN A 287 0.48 -9.37 -27.09
N PRO A 288 -0.55 -9.22 -26.23
CA PRO A 288 -1.12 -10.32 -25.46
C PRO A 288 -1.51 -11.52 -26.35
N TRP A 289 -1.96 -11.24 -27.58
CA TRP A 289 -2.40 -12.21 -28.58
C TRP A 289 -1.27 -12.77 -29.46
N SER A 290 -0.01 -12.41 -29.21
CA SER A 290 1.11 -12.94 -29.98
C SER A 290 1.44 -14.38 -29.57
N HIS A 291 1.92 -15.18 -30.52
CA HIS A 291 2.27 -16.59 -30.29
C HIS A 291 3.30 -16.77 -29.15
N ARG A 292 4.16 -15.77 -28.92
CA ARG A 292 5.14 -15.76 -27.81
C ARG A 292 4.47 -15.61 -26.44
N ALA A 293 3.43 -14.77 -26.34
CA ALA A 293 2.69 -14.59 -25.09
C ALA A 293 1.81 -15.82 -24.79
N MET A 294 1.22 -16.45 -25.80
CA MET A 294 0.38 -17.66 -25.67
C MET A 294 1.19 -18.93 -25.37
N ALA A 295 2.43 -19.04 -25.87
CA ALA A 295 3.30 -20.20 -25.61
C ALA A 295 3.64 -20.38 -24.12
N ASN A 296 3.69 -19.30 -23.35
CA ASN A 296 4.05 -19.35 -21.93
C ASN A 296 2.93 -19.88 -21.02
N TRP A 297 1.71 -20.12 -21.52
CA TRP A 297 0.58 -20.59 -20.69
C TRP A 297 0.48 -22.12 -20.59
N THR A 298 1.28 -22.87 -21.35
CA THR A 298 1.28 -24.34 -21.36
C THR A 298 2.31 -24.98 -20.42
N VAL A 299 2.68 -24.29 -19.34
CA VAL A 299 3.73 -24.74 -18.39
C VAL A 299 3.43 -26.11 -17.79
N ILE A 300 2.15 -26.44 -17.53
CA ILE A 300 1.71 -27.74 -17.04
C ILE A 300 2.29 -28.93 -17.83
N LYS A 301 2.47 -28.79 -19.15
CA LYS A 301 2.98 -29.88 -19.99
C LYS A 301 4.49 -30.09 -19.79
N GLU A 302 5.22 -28.99 -19.63
CA GLU A 302 6.68 -28.96 -19.48
C GLU A 302 7.14 -29.27 -18.05
N MET A 303 6.23 -29.22 -17.05
CA MET A 303 6.55 -29.56 -15.66
C MET A 303 7.07 -30.99 -15.47
N ARG A 304 6.71 -31.92 -16.37
CA ARG A 304 7.18 -33.31 -16.31
C ARG A 304 8.63 -33.48 -16.77
N ASP A 305 9.15 -32.53 -17.53
CA ASP A 305 10.49 -32.60 -18.13
C ASP A 305 11.58 -32.06 -17.19
N VAL A 306 11.20 -31.53 -16.02
CA VAL A 306 12.14 -31.00 -15.03
C VAL A 306 12.83 -32.15 -14.28
N PRO A 307 14.17 -32.18 -14.17
CA PRO A 307 14.87 -33.25 -13.45
C PRO A 307 14.49 -33.26 -11.96
N ILE A 308 14.34 -34.47 -11.40
CA ILE A 308 13.88 -34.70 -10.02
C ILE A 308 14.75 -33.96 -8.99
N LEU A 309 16.06 -33.87 -9.23
CA LEU A 309 16.98 -33.13 -8.35
C LEU A 309 16.58 -31.67 -8.18
N TYR A 310 16.15 -31.00 -9.25
CA TYR A 310 15.70 -29.61 -9.20
C TYR A 310 14.29 -29.46 -8.62
N ILE A 311 13.46 -30.50 -8.71
CA ILE A 311 12.15 -30.55 -8.04
C ILE A 311 12.33 -30.59 -6.52
N ILE A 312 13.29 -31.37 -6.01
CA ILE A 312 13.61 -31.39 -4.57
C ILE A 312 14.34 -30.10 -4.17
N GLY A 313 15.30 -29.65 -5.00
CA GLY A 313 16.03 -28.40 -4.79
C GLY A 313 15.14 -27.15 -4.79
N ALA A 314 13.98 -27.18 -5.46
CA ALA A 314 12.98 -26.13 -5.44
C ALA A 314 12.44 -25.82 -4.03
N PHE A 315 12.60 -26.74 -3.06
CA PHE A 315 12.19 -26.53 -1.68
C PHE A 315 12.89 -25.33 -1.01
N ILE A 316 14.15 -25.05 -1.37
CA ILE A 316 14.92 -23.93 -0.80
C ILE A 316 14.30 -22.58 -1.18
N PRO A 317 14.21 -22.21 -2.49
CA PRO A 317 13.54 -20.96 -2.87
C PRO A 317 12.07 -20.94 -2.46
N ALA A 318 11.39 -22.08 -2.44
CA ALA A 318 10.00 -22.17 -1.99
C ALA A 318 9.83 -21.79 -0.52
N THR A 319 10.73 -22.23 0.36
CA THR A 319 10.69 -21.86 1.79
C THR A 319 10.85 -20.35 1.96
N MET A 320 11.72 -19.74 1.16
CA MET A 320 11.96 -18.29 1.21
C MET A 320 10.74 -17.49 0.72
N ILE A 321 10.15 -17.89 -0.41
CA ILE A 321 8.93 -17.26 -0.94
C ILE A 321 7.75 -17.47 0.00
N ALA A 322 7.62 -18.64 0.63
CA ALA A 322 6.54 -18.92 1.59
C ALA A 322 6.61 -17.98 2.80
N VAL A 323 7.80 -17.75 3.36
CA VAL A 323 7.99 -16.78 4.46
C VAL A 323 7.67 -15.36 4.00
N LEU A 324 8.15 -14.96 2.82
CA LEU A 324 7.86 -13.66 2.23
C LEU A 324 6.36 -13.43 2.06
N TYR A 325 5.64 -14.39 1.48
CA TYR A 325 4.20 -14.30 1.21
C TYR A 325 3.39 -14.33 2.49
N TYR A 326 3.77 -15.17 3.45
CA TYR A 326 3.19 -15.14 4.79
C TYR A 326 3.34 -13.75 5.42
N PHE A 327 4.54 -13.17 5.35
CA PHE A 327 4.82 -11.85 5.93
C PHE A 327 4.04 -10.74 5.23
N ASP A 328 4.25 -10.56 3.92
CA ASP A 328 3.66 -9.46 3.15
C ASP A 328 2.12 -9.50 3.23
N HIS A 329 1.52 -10.67 3.06
CA HIS A 329 0.06 -10.80 3.08
C HIS A 329 -0.51 -10.56 4.48
N SER A 330 0.16 -11.04 5.53
CA SER A 330 -0.34 -10.85 6.91
C SER A 330 -0.19 -9.40 7.35
N VAL A 331 0.94 -8.75 7.05
CA VAL A 331 1.17 -7.33 7.34
C VAL A 331 0.22 -6.45 6.54
N ALA A 332 0.01 -6.73 5.24
CA ALA A 332 -0.96 -5.98 4.44
C ALA A 332 -2.40 -6.12 5.00
N SER A 333 -2.77 -7.30 5.49
CA SER A 333 -4.08 -7.52 6.12
C SER A 333 -4.22 -6.73 7.43
N GLN A 334 -3.16 -6.68 8.26
CA GLN A 334 -3.15 -5.86 9.48
C GLN A 334 -3.22 -4.36 9.20
N LEU A 335 -2.45 -3.87 8.22
CA LEU A 335 -2.46 -2.46 7.81
C LEU A 335 -3.81 -2.05 7.19
N ALA A 336 -4.52 -2.96 6.55
CA ALA A 336 -5.90 -2.73 6.11
C ALA A 336 -6.91 -2.73 7.27
N GLN A 337 -6.53 -3.22 8.45
CA GLN A 337 -7.40 -3.41 9.61
C GLN A 337 -7.00 -2.56 10.83
N GLN A 338 -6.36 -1.42 10.60
CA GLN A 338 -6.00 -0.51 11.69
C GLN A 338 -7.22 -0.09 12.51
N LYS A 339 -7.05 0.02 13.84
CA LYS A 339 -8.10 0.43 14.78
C LYS A 339 -8.68 1.81 14.42
N GLU A 340 -7.87 2.70 13.83
CA GLU A 340 -8.26 4.02 13.30
C GLU A 340 -9.49 3.98 12.36
N PHE A 341 -9.69 2.86 11.65
CA PHE A 341 -10.78 2.72 10.68
C PHE A 341 -12.08 2.19 11.27
N ASN A 342 -12.12 1.90 12.57
CA ASN A 342 -13.29 1.42 13.31
C ASN A 342 -14.06 0.30 12.56
N LEU A 343 -13.35 -0.75 12.15
CA LEU A 343 -13.95 -1.87 11.41
C LEU A 343 -14.95 -2.64 12.26
N ARG A 344 -16.10 -2.98 11.67
CA ARG A 344 -17.23 -3.61 12.38
C ARG A 344 -17.28 -5.13 12.22
N LYS A 345 -16.67 -5.72 11.18
CA LYS A 345 -16.72 -7.17 10.89
C LYS A 345 -15.48 -7.92 11.43
N PRO A 346 -15.61 -9.21 11.77
CA PRO A 346 -14.51 -9.99 12.37
C PRO A 346 -13.35 -10.19 11.40
N SER A 347 -12.11 -9.92 11.81
CA SER A 347 -10.92 -10.16 10.98
C SER A 347 -10.78 -11.62 10.54
N SER A 348 -10.25 -11.84 9.33
CA SER A 348 -9.90 -13.17 8.80
C SER A 348 -8.44 -13.14 8.38
N TYR A 349 -7.60 -13.98 8.97
CA TYR A 349 -6.16 -14.03 8.68
C TYR A 349 -5.73 -15.43 8.22
N HIS A 350 -6.24 -16.47 8.87
CA HIS A 350 -5.87 -17.85 8.58
C HIS A 350 -6.48 -18.32 7.26
N TYR A 351 -7.73 -17.97 7.04
CA TYR A 351 -8.43 -18.32 5.81
C TYR A 351 -7.86 -17.60 4.58
N ASP A 352 -7.45 -16.35 4.75
CA ASP A 352 -6.85 -15.58 3.65
C ASP A 352 -5.47 -16.12 3.26
N LEU A 353 -4.66 -16.56 4.24
CA LEU A 353 -3.40 -17.24 4.00
C LEU A 353 -3.59 -18.59 3.28
N LEU A 354 -4.63 -19.35 3.67
CA LEU A 354 -5.00 -20.58 2.98
C LEU A 354 -5.39 -20.29 1.53
N LEU A 355 -6.20 -19.26 1.29
CA LEU A 355 -6.61 -18.86 -0.05
C LEU A 355 -5.41 -18.41 -0.90
N LEU A 356 -4.46 -17.69 -0.32
CA LEU A 356 -3.20 -17.33 -0.99
C LEU A 356 -2.45 -18.57 -1.47
N GLY A 357 -2.31 -19.61 -0.63
CA GLY A 357 -1.68 -20.88 -1.02
C GLY A 357 -2.36 -21.51 -2.25
N GLY A 358 -3.70 -21.52 -2.28
CA GLY A 358 -4.46 -21.99 -3.44
C GLY A 358 -4.24 -21.15 -4.70
N MET A 359 -4.20 -19.82 -4.57
CA MET A 359 -3.91 -18.92 -5.68
C MET A 359 -2.49 -19.10 -6.23
N VAL A 360 -1.49 -19.32 -5.36
CA VAL A 360 -0.10 -19.57 -5.78
C VAL A 360 0.01 -20.83 -6.64
N ILE A 361 -0.73 -21.90 -6.33
CA ILE A 361 -0.79 -23.10 -7.17
C ILE A 361 -1.32 -22.74 -8.55
N ILE A 362 -2.46 -22.05 -8.61
CA ILE A 362 -3.10 -21.67 -9.88
C ILE A 362 -2.13 -20.83 -10.72
N CYS A 363 -1.47 -19.84 -10.12
CA CYS A 363 -0.48 -19.00 -10.80
C CYS A 363 0.73 -19.82 -11.30
N GLY A 364 1.27 -20.70 -10.46
CA GLY A 364 2.40 -21.56 -10.81
C GLY A 364 2.10 -22.50 -11.98
N LEU A 365 0.90 -23.08 -12.01
CA LEU A 365 0.45 -23.96 -13.10
C LEU A 365 0.25 -23.20 -14.42
N LEU A 366 -0.16 -21.94 -14.36
CA LEU A 366 -0.33 -21.06 -15.52
C LEU A 366 0.97 -20.41 -16.00
N GLY A 367 2.07 -20.52 -15.24
CA GLY A 367 3.34 -19.87 -15.57
C GLY A 367 3.35 -18.36 -15.34
N ILE A 368 2.45 -17.85 -14.50
CA ILE A 368 2.38 -16.43 -14.15
C ILE A 368 2.92 -16.21 -12.73
N PRO A 369 3.58 -15.08 -12.45
CA PRO A 369 4.12 -14.81 -11.12
C PRO A 369 2.98 -14.66 -10.11
N PRO A 370 3.01 -15.27 -8.92
CA PRO A 370 1.95 -15.14 -7.94
C PRO A 370 1.81 -13.69 -7.45
N SER A 371 0.57 -13.33 -7.09
CA SER A 371 0.27 -12.04 -6.45
C SER A 371 0.07 -12.23 -4.95
N ASN A 372 0.52 -11.26 -4.16
CA ASN A 372 0.38 -11.23 -2.70
C ASN A 372 -0.24 -9.90 -2.24
N GLY A 373 -0.50 -9.77 -0.93
CA GLY A 373 -1.09 -8.55 -0.37
C GLY A 373 -0.15 -7.36 -0.49
N VAL A 374 -0.59 -6.29 -1.17
CA VAL A 374 0.25 -5.11 -1.40
C VAL A 374 0.09 -4.10 -0.26
N ILE A 375 1.21 -3.79 0.38
CA ILE A 375 1.27 -3.04 1.64
C ILE A 375 0.85 -1.57 1.50
N PRO A 376 1.28 -0.79 0.49
CA PRO A 376 0.79 0.59 0.33
C PRO A 376 -0.68 0.67 -0.15
N GLN A 377 -1.09 -0.25 -1.04
CA GLN A 377 -2.39 -0.16 -1.72
C GLN A 377 -3.56 -0.54 -0.80
N SER A 378 -3.38 -1.52 0.09
CA SER A 378 -4.42 -1.99 1.01
C SER A 378 -4.91 -0.91 2.02
N PRO A 379 -4.04 -0.16 2.72
CA PRO A 379 -4.46 0.95 3.56
C PRO A 379 -4.96 2.15 2.74
N MET A 380 -4.41 2.41 1.54
CA MET A 380 -4.95 3.44 0.64
C MET A 380 -6.39 3.14 0.23
N HIS A 381 -6.70 1.88 -0.06
CA HIS A 381 -8.05 1.43 -0.36
C HIS A 381 -8.97 1.65 0.84
N THR A 382 -8.54 1.22 2.03
CA THR A 382 -9.29 1.39 3.28
C THR A 382 -9.56 2.87 3.59
N LYS A 383 -8.55 3.73 3.47
CA LYS A 383 -8.66 5.19 3.68
C LYS A 383 -9.57 5.87 2.65
N SER A 384 -9.51 5.44 1.38
CA SER A 384 -10.40 5.98 0.34
C SER A 384 -11.87 5.64 0.61
N LEU A 385 -12.15 4.45 1.14
CA LEU A 385 -13.49 4.04 1.58
C LEU A 385 -13.93 4.74 2.86
N ALA A 386 -12.99 5.01 3.78
CA ALA A 386 -13.27 5.79 5.00
C ALA A 386 -13.71 7.21 4.64
N THR A 387 -12.95 7.85 3.76
CA THR A 387 -13.24 9.20 3.25
C THR A 387 -14.60 9.22 2.56
N LEU A 388 -14.91 8.20 1.74
CA LEU A 388 -16.20 8.10 1.07
C LEU A 388 -17.36 7.96 2.06
N LYS A 389 -17.23 7.12 3.08
CA LYS A 389 -18.26 6.94 4.10
C LYS A 389 -18.44 8.21 4.94
N HIS A 390 -17.34 8.84 5.34
CA HIS A 390 -17.38 10.12 6.04
C HIS A 390 -18.13 11.18 5.21
N GLN A 391 -17.85 11.30 3.90
CA GLN A 391 -18.58 12.19 3.00
C GLN A 391 -20.08 11.85 2.87
N ILE A 392 -20.45 10.57 2.78
CA ILE A 392 -21.86 10.15 2.72
C ILE A 392 -22.60 10.51 4.00
N ASN A 393 -21.97 10.25 5.16
CA ASN A 393 -22.57 10.53 6.46
C ASN A 393 -22.69 12.04 6.68
N ARG A 394 -21.64 12.80 6.33
CA ARG A 394 -21.63 14.26 6.35
C ARG A 394 -22.75 14.84 5.49
N ASP A 395 -22.87 14.43 4.23
CA ASP A 395 -23.92 14.90 3.33
C ASP A 395 -25.32 14.67 3.91
N LYS A 396 -25.55 13.51 4.55
CA LYS A 396 -26.86 13.19 5.15
C LYS A 396 -27.10 14.04 6.40
N LEU A 397 -26.13 14.15 7.31
CA LEU A 397 -26.25 14.97 8.52
C LEU A 397 -26.40 16.46 8.20
N VAL A 398 -25.63 17.00 7.26
CA VAL A 398 -25.73 18.39 6.80
C VAL A 398 -27.10 18.66 6.18
N LYS A 399 -27.65 17.74 5.39
CA LYS A 399 -29.02 17.87 4.85
C LYS A 399 -30.06 17.85 5.95
N THR A 400 -29.93 16.96 6.93
CA THR A 400 -30.83 16.92 8.09
C THR A 400 -30.73 18.22 8.90
N ALA A 401 -29.53 18.69 9.20
CA ALA A 401 -29.32 19.95 9.92
C ALA A 401 -29.89 21.16 9.16
N LYS A 402 -29.62 21.29 7.85
CA LYS A 402 -30.18 22.37 7.02
C LYS A 402 -31.70 22.30 6.93
N SER A 403 -32.29 21.10 6.90
CA SER A 403 -33.74 20.92 6.94
C SER A 403 -34.34 21.35 8.28
N SER A 404 -33.69 21.01 9.40
CA SER A 404 -34.12 21.41 10.75
C SER A 404 -34.03 22.92 10.96
N ILE A 405 -32.96 23.55 10.44
CA ILE A 405 -32.79 25.01 10.48
C ILE A 405 -33.88 25.70 9.64
N ASN A 406 -34.14 25.22 8.41
CA ASN A 406 -35.20 25.77 7.56
C ASN A 406 -36.60 25.64 8.15
N ASN A 407 -36.83 24.63 9.00
CA ASN A 407 -38.10 24.41 9.68
C ASN A 407 -38.22 25.22 11.00
N ASN A 408 -37.24 26.06 11.35
CA ASN A 408 -37.16 26.80 12.61
C ASN A 408 -37.29 25.89 13.86
N GLU A 409 -36.67 24.71 13.82
CA GLU A 409 -36.70 23.75 14.93
C GLU A 409 -35.79 24.19 16.09
N THR A 410 -36.12 23.76 17.31
CA THR A 410 -35.31 24.02 18.51
C THR A 410 -34.02 23.21 18.52
N LEU A 411 -32.98 23.68 19.23
CA LEU A 411 -31.68 23.01 19.34
C LEU A 411 -31.80 21.57 19.88
N GLY A 412 -32.73 21.32 20.80
CA GLY A 412 -33.03 19.97 21.29
C GLY A 412 -33.66 19.04 20.23
N GLN A 413 -34.50 19.58 19.35
CA GLN A 413 -35.08 18.84 18.22
C GLN A 413 -34.06 18.59 17.11
N LEU A 414 -33.18 19.55 16.82
CA LEU A 414 -32.05 19.39 15.91
C LEU A 414 -31.17 18.21 16.34
N TYR A 415 -30.73 18.18 17.60
CA TYR A 415 -29.93 17.05 18.12
C TYR A 415 -30.69 15.73 18.09
N GLY A 416 -32.01 15.74 18.33
CA GLY A 416 -32.87 14.56 18.20
C GLY A 416 -32.94 14.02 16.77
N ASN A 417 -33.09 14.91 15.79
CA ASN A 417 -33.14 14.59 14.36
C ASN A 417 -31.78 14.15 13.80
N LEU A 418 -30.69 14.76 14.28
CA LEU A 418 -29.34 14.30 13.97
C LEU A 418 -29.07 12.91 14.56
N GLN A 419 -29.53 12.65 15.79
CA GLN A 419 -29.37 11.35 16.44
C GLN A 419 -30.20 10.26 15.75
N SER A 420 -31.42 10.57 15.26
CA SER A 420 -32.24 9.62 14.51
C SER A 420 -31.63 9.35 13.12
N ALA A 421 -31.20 10.39 12.41
CA ALA A 421 -30.50 10.25 11.14
C ALA A 421 -29.22 9.40 11.28
N TYR A 422 -28.48 9.58 12.38
CA TYR A 422 -27.30 8.78 12.70
C TYR A 422 -27.65 7.31 13.00
N LYS A 423 -28.70 7.05 13.80
CA LYS A 423 -29.17 5.68 14.08
C LYS A 423 -29.62 4.95 12.82
N GLU A 424 -30.25 5.64 11.87
CA GLU A 424 -30.58 5.05 10.56
C GLU A 424 -29.35 4.75 9.70
N MET A 425 -28.25 5.48 9.90
CA MET A 425 -26.99 5.25 9.20
C MET A 425 -26.20 4.06 9.77
N GLU A 426 -26.46 3.66 11.01
CA GLU A 426 -25.84 2.49 11.62
C GLU A 426 -26.41 1.17 11.10
N SER A 427 -25.52 0.22 10.74
CA SER A 427 -25.93 -1.12 10.35
C SER A 427 -26.46 -1.91 11.55
N PRO A 428 -27.52 -2.72 11.39
CA PRO A 428 -28.29 -3.32 12.49
C PRO A 428 -27.55 -4.38 13.34
N LEU A 429 -26.27 -4.68 13.08
CA LEU A 429 -25.57 -5.82 13.70
C LEU A 429 -24.68 -5.47 14.90
N ARG A 430 -24.31 -4.21 15.14
CA ARG A 430 -23.67 -3.77 16.40
C ARG A 430 -23.97 -2.29 16.66
N PHE A 431 -24.64 -2.03 17.78
CA PHE A 431 -24.89 -0.72 18.35
C PHE A 431 -23.60 -0.20 19.01
N GLN A 432 -23.17 1.02 18.72
CA GLN A 432 -21.97 1.59 19.33
C GLN A 432 -22.34 2.35 20.62
N PRO A 433 -21.82 1.97 21.80
CA PRO A 433 -22.05 2.74 23.02
C PRO A 433 -21.29 4.07 23.03
N ALA A 434 -20.18 4.20 22.29
CA ALA A 434 -19.28 5.36 22.33
C ALA A 434 -19.77 6.60 21.56
N SER A 435 -20.39 6.46 20.38
CA SER A 435 -20.88 7.62 19.60
C SER A 435 -22.14 8.23 20.22
N SER A 436 -23.00 7.40 20.82
CA SER A 436 -24.11 7.87 21.64
C SER A 436 -23.65 8.61 22.90
N ARG A 437 -22.43 8.35 23.38
CA ARG A 437 -21.77 9.14 24.43
C ARG A 437 -21.29 10.47 23.89
N VAL A 438 -20.56 10.52 22.77
CA VAL A 438 -20.10 11.79 22.16
C VAL A 438 -21.28 12.73 21.86
N LEU A 439 -22.35 12.22 21.22
CA LEU A 439 -23.57 13.01 20.96
C LEU A 439 -24.31 13.43 22.25
N LYS A 440 -24.18 12.65 23.34
CA LYS A 440 -24.70 13.03 24.67
C LYS A 440 -23.80 14.05 25.37
N GLU A 441 -22.49 13.89 25.31
CA GLU A 441 -21.48 14.78 25.85
C GLU A 441 -21.58 16.15 25.18
N LEU A 442 -21.76 16.21 23.86
CA LEU A 442 -22.00 17.48 23.16
C LEU A 442 -23.37 18.09 23.45
N LYS A 443 -24.41 17.26 23.62
CA LYS A 443 -25.70 17.75 24.12
C LYS A 443 -25.52 18.35 25.52
N GLU A 444 -24.72 17.74 26.37
CA GLU A 444 -24.42 18.18 27.74
C GLU A 444 -23.52 19.43 27.77
N GLU A 445 -22.46 19.50 26.95
CA GLU A 445 -21.56 20.65 26.78
C GLU A 445 -22.31 21.86 26.20
N THR A 446 -23.11 21.65 25.14
CA THR A 446 -23.94 22.72 24.56
C THR A 446 -25.02 23.17 25.54
N SER A 447 -25.61 22.25 26.31
CA SER A 447 -26.55 22.58 27.39
C SER A 447 -25.87 23.35 28.53
N GLN A 448 -24.62 23.05 28.88
CA GLN A 448 -23.85 23.79 29.90
C GLN A 448 -23.52 25.21 29.44
N TYR A 449 -23.13 25.42 28.18
CA TYR A 449 -22.97 26.77 27.61
C TYR A 449 -24.30 27.55 27.57
N THR A 450 -25.42 26.86 27.32
CA THR A 450 -26.77 27.45 27.29
C THR A 450 -27.32 27.72 28.70
N SER A 451 -26.76 27.10 29.75
CA SER A 451 -27.19 27.28 31.15
C SER A 451 -26.73 28.61 31.77
N ALA A 452 -25.76 29.29 31.17
CA ALA A 452 -25.34 30.63 31.59
C ALA A 452 -26.27 31.75 31.07
N ASP A 453 -27.04 31.48 30.00
CA ASP A 453 -28.01 32.40 29.39
C ASP A 453 -29.34 31.67 29.16
N SER A 454 -30.19 31.64 30.20
CA SER A 454 -31.46 30.91 30.25
C SER A 454 -32.55 31.37 29.25
N VAL A 455 -32.19 32.22 28.28
CA VAL A 455 -33.09 32.79 27.26
C VAL A 455 -32.92 32.09 25.90
N LEU A 456 -31.81 31.38 25.66
CA LEU A 456 -31.47 30.85 24.32
C LEU A 456 -32.07 29.47 23.99
N SER A 457 -32.58 28.72 24.98
CA SER A 457 -33.10 27.36 24.76
C SER A 457 -34.43 27.29 23.99
N GLY A 458 -35.12 28.43 23.84
CA GLY A 458 -36.38 28.54 23.10
C GLY A 458 -36.28 29.28 21.76
N LEU A 459 -35.08 29.73 21.37
CA LEU A 459 -34.87 30.45 20.11
C LEU A 459 -34.59 29.47 18.95
N PRO A 460 -35.03 29.81 17.72
CA PRO A 460 -34.72 29.03 16.53
C PRO A 460 -33.20 28.96 16.32
N VAL A 461 -32.71 27.82 15.84
CA VAL A 461 -31.26 27.62 15.59
C VAL A 461 -30.81 28.50 14.43
N ASP A 462 -30.01 29.51 14.73
CA ASP A 462 -29.33 30.33 13.73
C ASP A 462 -27.94 29.77 13.39
N THR A 463 -27.46 30.11 12.19
CA THR A 463 -26.12 29.72 11.67
C THR A 463 -24.94 30.21 12.52
N SER A 464 -25.16 31.12 13.47
CA SER A 464 -24.16 31.59 14.45
C SER A 464 -23.99 30.65 15.65
N VAL A 465 -24.97 29.76 15.92
CA VAL A 465 -24.98 28.85 17.08
C VAL A 465 -24.53 27.44 16.71
N PHE A 466 -24.83 26.99 15.49
CA PHE A 466 -24.40 25.70 14.95
C PHE A 466 -24.10 25.87 13.46
N ASP A 467 -22.83 25.72 13.08
CA ASP A 467 -22.43 25.72 11.68
C ASP A 467 -22.49 24.27 11.16
N PRO A 468 -23.48 23.91 10.33
CA PRO A 468 -23.65 22.54 9.86
C PRO A 468 -22.44 22.02 9.09
N GLU A 469 -21.65 22.91 8.49
CA GLU A 469 -20.53 22.49 7.63
C GLU A 469 -19.24 22.25 8.41
N LYS A 470 -19.11 22.82 9.62
CA LYS A 470 -17.92 22.72 10.48
C LYS A 470 -18.16 21.77 11.65
N ASP A 471 -19.26 21.92 12.35
CA ASP A 471 -19.52 21.18 13.60
C ASP A 471 -19.85 19.70 13.32
N VAL A 472 -20.44 19.39 12.15
CA VAL A 472 -20.71 18.00 11.74
C VAL A 472 -19.43 17.20 11.44
N ASP A 473 -18.36 17.87 11.01
CA ASP A 473 -17.11 17.19 10.64
C ASP A 473 -16.35 16.67 11.87
N ASP A 474 -16.35 17.43 12.96
CA ASP A 474 -15.72 17.04 14.24
C ASP A 474 -16.48 15.91 14.94
N LEU A 475 -17.76 15.72 14.61
CA LEU A 475 -18.67 14.73 15.21
C LEU A 475 -18.61 13.35 14.57
N LEU A 476 -18.10 13.24 13.35
CA LEU A 476 -18.20 12.01 12.56
C LEU A 476 -16.97 11.11 12.78
N PRO A 477 -17.11 9.96 13.48
CA PRO A 477 -16.01 9.01 13.57
C PRO A 477 -15.62 8.53 12.17
N VAL A 478 -14.32 8.39 11.94
CA VAL A 478 -13.80 7.76 10.74
C VAL A 478 -14.20 6.29 10.78
N GLU A 479 -15.08 5.89 9.86
CA GLU A 479 -15.53 4.52 9.73
C GLU A 479 -15.44 4.07 8.28
N VAL A 480 -15.12 2.79 8.07
CA VAL A 480 -15.06 2.20 6.72
C VAL A 480 -16.29 1.32 6.47
N LYS A 481 -16.85 1.39 5.26
CA LYS A 481 -17.82 0.41 4.79
C LYS A 481 -17.07 -0.73 4.11
N GLU A 482 -16.94 -1.87 4.80
CA GLU A 482 -16.37 -3.09 4.21
C GLU A 482 -17.28 -3.60 3.10
N GLN A 483 -16.79 -3.60 1.85
CA GLN A 483 -17.49 -4.09 0.67
C GLN A 483 -16.53 -4.81 -0.30
N ARG A 484 -17.07 -5.65 -1.19
CA ARG A 484 -16.32 -6.46 -2.17
C ARG A 484 -16.28 -5.89 -3.58
N VAL A 485 -17.25 -5.04 -3.91
CA VAL A 485 -17.52 -4.57 -5.29
C VAL A 485 -16.36 -3.74 -5.84
N SER A 486 -15.75 -2.88 -5.03
CA SER A 486 -14.59 -2.07 -5.43
C SER A 486 -13.40 -2.92 -5.87
N ASN A 487 -13.04 -3.95 -5.10
CA ASN A 487 -11.92 -4.83 -5.37
C ASN A 487 -12.20 -5.68 -6.63
N LEU A 488 -13.43 -6.19 -6.76
CA LEU A 488 -13.88 -6.88 -7.97
C LEU A 488 -13.77 -5.98 -9.21
N LEU A 489 -14.34 -4.77 -9.15
CA LEU A 489 -14.31 -3.82 -10.26
C LEU A 489 -12.87 -3.39 -10.61
N GLN A 490 -12.04 -3.14 -9.61
CA GLN A 490 -10.63 -2.82 -9.81
C GLN A 490 -9.90 -3.99 -10.50
N SER A 491 -10.11 -5.22 -10.06
CA SER A 491 -9.49 -6.41 -10.64
C SER A 491 -9.95 -6.67 -12.08
N LEU A 492 -11.23 -6.38 -12.39
CA LEU A 492 -11.76 -6.40 -13.75
C LEU A 492 -11.12 -5.32 -14.63
N LEU A 493 -10.94 -4.10 -14.11
CA LEU A 493 -10.28 -3.01 -14.83
C LEU A 493 -8.80 -3.34 -15.10
N VAL A 494 -8.09 -3.95 -14.14
CA VAL A 494 -6.72 -4.45 -14.35
C VAL A 494 -6.69 -5.55 -15.43
N GLY A 495 -7.69 -6.44 -15.46
CA GLY A 495 -7.86 -7.39 -16.55
C GLY A 495 -8.08 -6.70 -17.91
N GLY A 496 -8.86 -5.61 -17.91
CA GLY A 496 -9.04 -4.74 -19.07
C GLY A 496 -7.73 -4.09 -19.56
N CYS A 497 -6.78 -3.79 -18.66
CA CYS A 497 -5.45 -3.31 -19.04
C CYS A 497 -4.68 -4.29 -19.92
N VAL A 498 -4.88 -5.61 -19.73
CA VAL A 498 -4.28 -6.62 -20.61
C VAL A 498 -4.74 -6.40 -22.06
N GLY A 499 -6.04 -6.15 -22.27
CA GLY A 499 -6.59 -5.80 -23.58
C GLY A 499 -6.09 -4.44 -24.10
N ALA A 500 -5.91 -3.47 -23.19
CA ALA A 500 -5.40 -2.13 -23.50
C ALA A 500 -3.86 -2.06 -23.63
N MET A 501 -3.15 -3.19 -23.62
CA MET A 501 -1.70 -3.20 -23.72
C MET A 501 -1.13 -2.45 -24.95
N PRO A 502 -1.77 -2.44 -26.13
CA PRO A 502 -1.31 -1.62 -27.27
C PRO A 502 -1.29 -0.12 -26.97
N LEU A 503 -2.18 0.36 -26.09
CA LEU A 503 -2.18 1.75 -25.62
C LEU A 503 -1.13 1.95 -24.52
N ILE A 504 -0.98 1.00 -23.59
CA ILE A 504 -0.02 1.09 -22.48
C ILE A 504 1.43 1.11 -22.99
N LYS A 505 1.74 0.42 -24.10
CA LYS A 505 3.07 0.48 -24.76
C LYS A 505 3.47 1.87 -25.23
N LYS A 506 2.51 2.79 -25.35
CA LYS A 506 2.80 4.19 -25.71
C LYS A 506 3.44 4.97 -24.57
N ILE A 507 3.35 4.49 -23.33
CA ILE A 507 3.91 5.16 -22.17
C ILE A 507 5.45 5.06 -22.20
N PRO A 508 6.17 6.18 -22.10
CA PRO A 508 7.63 6.18 -21.99
C PRO A 508 8.08 5.53 -20.69
N THR A 509 9.15 4.74 -20.76
CA THR A 509 9.72 4.08 -19.56
C THR A 509 10.30 5.09 -18.56
N SER A 510 10.76 6.25 -19.03
CA SER A 510 11.19 7.38 -18.19
C SER A 510 10.11 7.93 -17.26
N VAL A 511 8.85 7.93 -17.70
CA VAL A 511 7.70 8.34 -16.88
C VAL A 511 7.48 7.33 -15.74
N LEU A 512 7.67 6.04 -15.99
CA LEU A 512 7.56 4.99 -14.96
C LEU A 512 8.65 5.13 -13.88
N TRP A 513 9.87 5.54 -14.23
CA TRP A 513 10.91 5.84 -13.24
C TRP A 513 10.55 7.04 -12.35
N GLY A 514 9.95 8.09 -12.94
CA GLY A 514 9.41 9.22 -12.16
C GLY A 514 8.30 8.78 -11.21
N TYR A 515 7.47 7.83 -11.63
CA TYR A 515 6.40 7.28 -10.81
C TYR A 515 6.92 6.52 -9.59
N PHE A 516 7.97 5.71 -9.73
CA PHE A 516 8.61 5.06 -8.59
C PHE A 516 9.14 6.06 -7.56
N ALA A 517 9.73 7.17 -8.00
CA ALA A 517 10.17 8.24 -7.10
C ALA A 517 8.98 8.91 -6.38
N VAL A 518 7.84 9.12 -7.07
CA VAL A 518 6.62 9.63 -6.43
C VAL A 518 6.14 8.66 -5.35
N MET A 519 6.01 7.37 -5.66
CA MET A 519 5.57 6.36 -4.70
C MET A 519 6.49 6.25 -3.48
N ALA A 520 7.80 6.32 -3.69
CA ALA A 520 8.79 6.31 -2.62
C ALA A 520 8.56 7.48 -1.64
N ILE A 521 8.41 8.70 -2.17
CA ILE A 521 8.19 9.90 -1.35
C ILE A 521 6.82 9.87 -0.68
N GLU A 522 5.78 9.40 -1.38
CA GLU A 522 4.43 9.30 -0.84
C GLU A 522 4.29 8.28 0.29
N SER A 523 5.25 7.35 0.41
CA SER A 523 5.29 6.36 1.50
C SER A 523 5.94 6.89 2.79
N LEU A 524 6.53 8.11 2.77
CA LEU A 524 7.22 8.70 3.93
C LEU A 524 6.26 9.36 4.95
N PRO A 525 5.25 10.17 4.56
CA PRO A 525 4.35 10.81 5.52
C PRO A 525 3.47 9.80 6.26
N GLY A 526 3.35 9.93 7.59
CA GLY A 526 2.62 8.99 8.46
C GLY A 526 3.49 7.86 9.03
N ASN A 527 4.76 7.79 8.65
CA ASN A 527 5.74 6.92 9.28
C ASN A 527 6.45 7.68 10.42
N GLN A 528 6.17 7.32 11.69
CA GLN A 528 6.77 8.05 12.82
C GLN A 528 8.29 7.90 12.86
N PHE A 529 8.85 6.81 12.34
CA PHE A 529 10.30 6.69 12.24
C PHE A 529 10.89 7.75 11.28
N TRP A 530 10.22 8.05 10.16
CA TRP A 530 10.62 9.17 9.29
C TRP A 530 10.45 10.53 9.98
N GLU A 531 9.35 10.74 10.69
CA GLU A 531 9.11 11.96 11.45
C GLU A 531 10.16 12.15 12.58
N ARG A 532 10.56 11.07 13.25
CA ARG A 532 11.66 11.08 14.24
C ARG A 532 13.01 11.42 13.60
N ILE A 533 13.30 10.92 12.39
CA ILE A 533 14.48 11.34 11.63
C ILE A 533 14.42 12.84 11.32
N LEU A 534 13.28 13.35 10.85
CA LEU A 534 13.11 14.78 10.59
C LEU A 534 13.27 15.62 11.88
N LEU A 535 12.75 15.13 13.01
CA LEU A 535 12.91 15.75 14.33
C LEU A 535 14.38 15.79 14.77
N LEU A 536 15.17 14.74 14.49
CA LEU A 536 16.61 14.70 14.77
C LEU A 536 17.36 15.80 14.01
N PHE A 537 16.99 16.03 12.75
CA PHE A 537 17.56 17.10 11.91
C PHE A 537 16.92 18.48 12.14
N THR A 538 15.90 18.58 12.99
CA THR A 538 15.27 19.85 13.33
C THR A 538 16.00 20.53 14.49
N ALA A 539 16.41 21.79 14.25
CA ALA A 539 17.07 22.61 15.26
C ALA A 539 16.21 22.74 16.54
N PRO A 540 16.80 22.68 17.76
CA PRO A 540 16.05 22.74 19.01
C PRO A 540 15.06 23.91 19.11
N SER A 541 15.45 25.07 18.57
CA SER A 541 14.63 26.29 18.55
C SER A 541 13.38 26.22 17.69
N ARG A 542 13.25 25.25 16.76
CA ARG A 542 12.09 25.10 15.86
C ARG A 542 11.24 23.87 16.17
N ARG A 543 11.60 23.08 17.17
CA ARG A 543 10.88 21.85 17.53
C ARG A 543 9.44 22.11 17.99
N PHE A 544 9.18 23.28 18.60
CA PHE A 544 7.84 23.70 19.01
C PHE A 544 6.84 23.78 17.84
N LYS A 545 7.31 24.11 16.62
CA LYS A 545 6.43 24.13 15.43
C LYS A 545 6.09 22.74 14.91
N VAL A 546 6.92 21.74 15.21
CA VAL A 546 6.66 20.35 14.85
C VAL A 546 5.68 19.70 15.84
N LEU A 547 5.62 20.23 17.08
CA LEU A 547 4.64 19.86 18.10
C LEU A 547 3.22 20.37 17.79
N GLU A 548 3.05 21.40 16.95
CA GLU A 548 1.73 21.90 16.53
C GLU A 548 0.99 20.95 15.56
N ASP A 549 1.72 20.08 14.85
CA ASP A 549 1.13 19.10 13.93
C ASP A 549 0.71 17.81 14.69
N VAL A 550 -0.42 17.22 14.28
CA VAL A 550 -1.31 16.25 14.98
C VAL A 550 -0.66 14.96 15.54
N HIS A 551 0.65 14.70 15.37
CA HIS A 551 1.25 13.37 15.60
C HIS A 551 2.33 13.31 16.71
N ALA A 552 2.53 14.37 17.50
CA ALA A 552 3.70 14.51 18.37
C ALA A 552 3.46 14.28 19.89
N ALA A 553 2.36 13.64 20.31
CA ALA A 553 2.11 13.39 21.75
C ALA A 553 3.26 12.62 22.44
N PHE A 554 3.96 11.73 21.72
CA PHE A 554 5.11 10.97 22.24
C PHE A 554 6.35 11.83 22.56
N VAL A 555 6.42 13.05 22.02
CA VAL A 555 7.55 13.98 22.25
C VAL A 555 7.43 14.64 23.63
N GLU A 556 6.21 14.71 24.19
CA GLU A 556 5.95 15.30 25.50
C GLU A 556 6.17 14.29 26.64
N THR A 557 5.96 13.00 26.38
CA THR A 557 6.01 11.95 27.39
C THR A 557 7.38 11.28 27.53
N VAL A 558 8.16 11.19 26.44
CA VAL A 558 9.46 10.50 26.43
C VAL A 558 10.63 11.50 26.34
N PRO A 559 11.67 11.39 27.20
CA PRO A 559 12.82 12.28 27.12
C PRO A 559 13.56 12.15 25.78
N PHE A 560 13.90 13.30 25.18
CA PHE A 560 14.48 13.41 23.83
C PHE A 560 15.72 12.54 23.60
N LYS A 561 16.58 12.35 24.63
CA LYS A 561 17.76 11.47 24.54
C LYS A 561 17.37 10.03 24.21
N THR A 562 16.28 9.53 24.80
CA THR A 562 15.78 8.16 24.56
C THR A 562 15.25 8.04 23.13
N ILE A 563 14.54 9.05 22.65
CA ILE A 563 14.03 9.10 21.26
C ILE A 563 15.20 9.02 20.26
N ILE A 564 16.29 9.76 20.51
CA ILE A 564 17.48 9.71 19.65
C ILE A 564 18.10 8.32 19.64
N ILE A 565 18.35 7.73 20.81
CA ILE A 565 19.01 6.41 20.92
C ILE A 565 18.16 5.34 20.21
N PHE A 566 16.84 5.39 20.41
CA PHE A 566 15.91 4.47 19.77
C PHE A 566 15.87 4.64 18.24
N THR A 567 15.79 5.89 17.77
CA THR A 567 15.79 6.20 16.33
C THR A 567 17.12 5.83 15.68
N LEU A 568 18.24 6.02 16.39
CA LEU A 568 19.57 5.59 15.92
C LEU A 568 19.66 4.07 15.80
N PHE A 569 19.13 3.32 16.78
CA PHE A 569 19.05 1.87 16.69
C PHE A 569 18.23 1.41 15.48
N GLN A 570 17.05 1.98 15.28
CA GLN A 570 16.21 1.71 14.11
C GLN A 570 16.93 2.06 12.79
N PHE A 571 17.61 3.20 12.73
CA PHE A 571 18.35 3.63 11.55
C PHE A 571 19.52 2.70 11.21
N VAL A 572 20.30 2.29 12.21
CA VAL A 572 21.39 1.31 12.02
C VAL A 572 20.84 -0.03 11.54
N TYR A 573 19.73 -0.49 12.10
CA TYR A 573 19.08 -1.72 11.65
C TYR A 573 18.59 -1.61 10.19
N LEU A 574 17.95 -0.49 9.84
CA LEU A 574 17.50 -0.22 8.48
C LEU A 574 18.66 -0.24 7.50
N LEU A 575 19.77 0.41 7.83
CA LEU A 575 20.98 0.41 7.00
C LEU A 575 21.58 -0.99 6.86
N ALA A 576 21.57 -1.80 7.92
CA ALA A 576 22.02 -3.19 7.86
C ALA A 576 21.14 -4.02 6.92
N CYS A 577 19.81 -3.92 7.05
CA CYS A 577 18.87 -4.57 6.14
C CYS A 577 19.06 -4.10 4.69
N PHE A 578 19.15 -2.79 4.47
CA PHE A 578 19.36 -2.20 3.15
C PHE A 578 20.70 -2.58 2.53
N GLY A 579 21.77 -2.71 3.33
CA GLY A 579 23.06 -3.21 2.86
C GLY A 579 23.00 -4.70 2.47
N ILE A 580 22.26 -5.52 3.22
CA ILE A 580 22.09 -6.94 2.92
C ILE A 580 21.30 -7.15 1.62
N THR A 581 20.32 -6.30 1.30
CA THR A 581 19.56 -6.41 0.05
C THR A 581 20.42 -6.21 -1.20
N TRP A 582 21.60 -5.61 -1.09
CA TRP A 582 22.52 -5.43 -2.21
C TRP A 582 23.30 -6.70 -2.57
N ILE A 583 23.39 -7.65 -1.63
CA ILE A 583 24.09 -8.91 -1.84
C ILE A 583 23.10 -9.89 -2.51
N PRO A 584 23.39 -10.44 -3.69
CA PRO A 584 22.40 -11.23 -4.45
C PRO A 584 21.93 -12.50 -3.75
N ILE A 585 22.75 -13.11 -2.89
CA ILE A 585 22.38 -14.32 -2.11
C ILE A 585 21.69 -13.94 -0.79
N ALA A 586 22.20 -12.90 -0.11
CA ALA A 586 21.68 -12.52 1.21
C ALA A 586 20.45 -11.61 1.12
N GLY A 587 20.26 -10.88 0.02
CA GLY A 587 19.08 -10.08 -0.25
C GLY A 587 17.82 -10.94 -0.34
N VAL A 588 17.96 -12.21 -0.70
CA VAL A 588 16.87 -13.20 -0.67
C VAL A 588 16.38 -13.47 0.77
N LEU A 589 17.21 -13.25 1.79
CA LEU A 589 16.88 -13.44 3.21
C LEU A 589 16.23 -12.20 3.85
N PHE A 590 15.99 -11.12 3.11
CA PHE A 590 15.47 -9.88 3.69
C PHE A 590 14.17 -10.05 4.53
N PRO A 591 13.20 -10.93 4.17
CA PRO A 591 11.97 -11.08 4.96
C PRO A 591 12.25 -11.71 6.32
N LEU A 592 13.24 -12.61 6.39
CA LEU A 592 13.68 -13.21 7.65
C LEU A 592 14.35 -12.17 8.56
N LEU A 593 15.07 -11.21 8.00
CA LEU A 593 15.63 -10.10 8.78
C LEU A 593 14.53 -9.23 9.37
N ILE A 594 13.44 -8.97 8.65
CA ILE A 594 12.33 -8.20 9.21
C ILE A 594 11.58 -9.01 10.27
N MET A 595 11.38 -10.30 10.06
CA MET A 595 10.83 -11.19 11.10
C MET A 595 11.71 -11.26 12.35
N LEU A 596 13.03 -11.13 12.22
CA LEU A 596 13.95 -11.08 13.35
C LEU A 596 13.77 -9.82 14.23
N LEU A 597 13.15 -8.74 13.71
CA LEU A 597 12.81 -7.58 14.52
C LEU A 597 11.80 -7.91 15.63
N VAL A 598 10.92 -8.89 15.42
CA VAL A 598 9.91 -9.30 16.40
C VAL A 598 10.57 -9.85 17.68
N PRO A 599 11.45 -10.88 17.64
CA PRO A 599 12.15 -11.35 18.83
C PRO A 599 13.17 -10.33 19.37
N ILE A 600 13.81 -9.53 18.52
CA ILE A 600 14.68 -8.43 18.96
C ILE A 600 13.88 -7.45 19.83
N ARG A 601 12.68 -7.07 19.38
CA ARG A 601 11.76 -6.23 20.15
C ARG A 601 11.29 -6.91 21.43
N GLN A 602 11.01 -8.21 21.41
CA GLN A 602 10.48 -8.91 22.59
C GLN A 602 11.54 -9.15 23.68
N TYR A 603 12.78 -9.43 23.31
CA TYR A 603 13.81 -9.90 24.25
C TYR A 603 14.99 -8.94 24.43
N VAL A 604 15.31 -8.13 23.42
CA VAL A 604 16.49 -7.26 23.42
C VAL A 604 16.11 -5.84 23.84
N LEU A 605 15.09 -5.23 23.22
CA LEU A 605 14.70 -3.84 23.49
C LEU A 605 14.30 -3.57 24.96
N PRO A 606 13.53 -4.44 25.65
CA PRO A 606 13.17 -4.24 27.05
C PRO A 606 14.37 -4.27 28.02
N LYS A 607 15.53 -4.79 27.59
CA LYS A 607 16.76 -4.75 28.40
C LYS A 607 17.44 -3.38 28.36
N PHE A 608 17.24 -2.61 27.29
CA PHE A 608 17.89 -1.31 27.08
C PHE A 608 16.98 -0.12 27.41
N PHE A 609 15.66 -0.29 27.30
CA PHE A 609 14.68 0.79 27.50
C PHE A 609 13.70 0.46 28.63
N LYS A 610 13.29 1.49 29.38
CA LYS A 610 12.22 1.37 30.38
C LYS A 610 10.91 0.96 29.67
N ALA A 611 10.14 0.07 30.29
CA ALA A 611 8.90 -0.47 29.73
C ALA A 611 7.91 0.63 29.30
N HIS A 612 7.77 1.71 30.08
CA HIS A 612 6.91 2.85 29.76
C HIS A 612 7.34 3.58 28.48
N HIS A 613 8.63 3.89 28.34
CA HIS A 613 9.15 4.59 27.15
C HIS A 613 9.03 3.72 25.90
N LEU A 614 9.25 2.41 26.06
CA LEU A 614 9.07 1.45 24.97
C LEU A 614 7.59 1.38 24.57
N GLN A 615 6.68 1.34 25.55
CA GLN A 615 5.25 1.30 25.28
C GLN A 615 4.78 2.54 24.55
N GLU A 616 5.27 3.75 24.83
CA GLU A 616 4.84 4.92 24.04
C GLU A 616 5.50 5.01 22.66
N LEU A 617 6.75 4.55 22.51
CA LEU A 617 7.46 4.55 21.22
C LEU A 617 7.06 3.38 20.30
N ASP A 618 6.42 2.35 20.84
CA ASP A 618 6.14 1.07 20.19
C ASP A 618 4.79 0.44 20.62
N ALA A 619 3.89 1.20 21.23
CA ALA A 619 2.54 0.73 21.52
C ALA A 619 1.92 0.26 20.21
N ALA A 620 1.50 -1.01 20.20
CA ALA A 620 0.56 -1.53 19.22
C ALA A 620 -0.84 -0.92 19.39
N GLU A 621 -1.01 -0.03 20.37
CA GLU A 621 -2.21 0.69 20.69
C GLU A 621 -2.09 2.10 20.11
N TYR A 622 -2.73 2.30 18.95
CA TYR A 622 -3.08 3.61 18.40
C TYR A 622 -4.16 4.27 19.28
N GLU A 623 -3.89 4.44 20.57
CA GLU A 623 -4.61 5.43 21.39
C GLU A 623 -3.94 6.78 21.12
N GLU A 624 -4.38 7.42 20.05
CA GLU A 624 -4.24 8.87 19.94
C GLU A 624 -5.04 9.46 21.09
N ALA A 625 -4.35 9.83 22.18
CA ALA A 625 -4.94 10.78 23.11
C ALA A 625 -5.23 12.06 22.32
N PRO A 626 -6.43 12.67 22.45
CA PRO A 626 -6.77 13.89 21.74
C PRO A 626 -5.74 14.97 22.06
N ALA A 627 -5.42 15.80 21.06
CA ALA A 627 -4.54 16.95 21.25
C ALA A 627 -5.08 17.80 22.41
N MET A 628 -4.27 17.97 23.46
CA MET A 628 -4.65 18.80 24.60
C MET A 628 -4.78 20.25 24.13
N PRO A 629 -5.89 20.95 24.44
CA PRO A 629 -6.05 22.36 24.12
C PRO A 629 -4.87 23.19 24.63
N TYR A 630 -4.45 24.21 23.88
CA TYR A 630 -3.31 25.10 24.23
C TYR A 630 -3.32 25.58 25.70
N ASN A 631 -4.51 25.80 26.28
CA ASN A 631 -4.67 26.26 27.66
C ASN A 631 -4.35 25.20 28.74
N SER A 632 -4.49 23.90 28.44
CA SER A 632 -4.17 22.83 29.40
C SER A 632 -2.68 22.50 29.40
N ALA A 633 -1.98 22.66 28.27
CA ALA A 633 -0.51 22.54 28.19
C ALA A 633 0.22 23.59 29.06
N MET A 634 -0.33 24.80 29.17
CA MET A 634 0.23 25.88 30.00
C MET A 634 0.06 25.66 31.51
N ARG A 635 -0.93 24.85 31.95
CA ARG A 635 -1.08 24.50 33.38
C ARG A 635 -0.05 23.46 33.84
N VAL A 636 0.33 22.54 32.97
CA VAL A 636 1.32 21.51 33.28
C VAL A 636 2.70 22.13 33.43
N SER A 637 3.06 23.11 32.60
CA SER A 637 4.36 23.81 32.69
C SER A 637 4.49 24.75 33.89
N LEU A 638 3.37 25.12 34.56
CA LEU A 638 3.38 25.91 35.79
C LEU A 638 3.40 25.04 37.05
N THR A 639 3.30 23.71 36.92
CA THR A 639 3.26 22.77 38.05
C THR A 639 4.43 21.76 38.07
N SER A 640 5.31 21.80 37.06
CA SER A 640 6.62 21.13 37.01
C SER A 640 7.76 22.12 37.21
#